data_AF-A0A951QFM9-F1
#
_entry.id   AF-A0A951QFM9-F1
#
_cell.length_a   1.000
_cell.length_b   1.000
_cell.length_c   1.000
_cell.angle_alpha   90.00
_cell.angle_beta   90.00
_cell.angle_gamma   90.00
#
_symmetry.space_group_name_H-M   'P 1'
#
loop_
_entity.id
_entity.type
_entity.pdbx_description
1 polymer ?
#
loop_
_entity_poly.entity_id
_entity_poly.type
_entity_poly.pdbx_seq_one_letter_code
_entity_poly.pdbx_strand_id
1 'polypeptide(L)'
;MWTIANPQLTTLTRPGTGAICSVALNQSLVLTEVDFDADWRSAGVVANHDPVSVLLAVDGDVIEIAAESELVGATAVIVEGRVFTIAADLDNPQEGEFTPIFADSADTGKLGIQPLKQIRLHTTQPIAGKPAAIVAQKKRPSIPTNLAAPNILDALKGLPITGKFNWSLSIEQHPSGSLQLAVDRPHVNQVRDRLKKGTELEVLGIGFSVSNIQEKLEVEGYYTVSVSLTGKWAKPQYNDPAFLHTPRRRNSQQLNNEPQIDSECGVAPNSIPPLRQRPRWVSIPELASRVGVMFQPTRGATNVGTTTSLRNLSGAWVVEVPPDTPRDAARAWSADVVQIARLHGSILDWSHAGKVTTQAIEAGRLWNYQVESLNTTYQGDTLHSPNHKGYAAEFKNAQLTGTFVAENLIINSDRRKGLPQAKWKPRTPKKVTLRSGDLTYASPPSTVKFIRTMSQNFDASGDTKTLHITTTIDGQPFEEIEYIYGFRFQAEDVFTFDLIVNAGVYYTEPKDFWGVVSYKKKVYRYDKRYGFPLGHVTKGWKYLRFKQESDELETLKLFDPNDPIDQLSRDLYVFEKVPIVERSLINNVAFRDYYADAEEQSAWVPYKHCNPDGTSETRYVIDPTWAPTCFAIGDLTYSSCFNVKPNPDLIPGEIYEYAINDIPPKPFVIAGDESITKKSIRLRPARPAGINIPPLTADQSAILFDRFTERNLQDSATNNYNNKAVIESFAENEGRPSPVSRKPSLLEKVDPSQDQANKTSTLNSTTHQSIRFTVCTPGYTWSDPVNGSVSNGQAHTLDFAFTAVKTDLRLQDMQQSVQHSFDVPFNGALRPLDRISLTAQGENHSVIVTSVSNNLTIEGRYGKIPIITWEPTQVQAGIDREIPVVLYKTLLPAPPQGRPQPQPPAEQDPKAPNNPYPWDITHQQLLGKISPRSRGNF
;
A
#
# COMPACT_ATOMS: atom_id res chain seq x y z
N MET A 1 -39.29 25.75 29.60
CA MET A 1 -40.27 25.18 28.66
C MET A 1 -40.01 25.85 27.33
N TRP A 2 -39.40 25.15 26.37
CA TRP A 2 -39.13 25.65 25.02
C TRP A 2 -39.86 24.76 24.03
N THR A 3 -40.59 25.38 23.10
CA THR A 3 -41.37 24.73 22.05
C THR A 3 -40.57 24.79 20.77
N ILE A 4 -40.10 23.67 20.25
CA ILE A 4 -39.50 23.60 18.91
C ILE A 4 -40.66 23.48 17.92
N ALA A 5 -40.94 24.57 17.20
CA ALA A 5 -41.87 24.57 16.08
C ALA A 5 -41.13 24.13 14.81
N ASN A 6 -41.38 22.92 14.33
CA ASN A 6 -40.98 22.51 12.99
C ASN A 6 -42.19 22.69 12.04
N PRO A 7 -42.16 23.66 11.10
CA PRO A 7 -43.27 23.95 10.19
C PRO A 7 -43.49 22.90 9.09
N GLN A 8 -42.68 21.84 9.00
CA GLN A 8 -42.85 20.76 8.02
C GLN A 8 -43.54 19.50 8.56
N LEU A 9 -43.96 19.49 9.82
CA LEU A 9 -44.80 18.43 10.37
C LEU A 9 -46.27 18.88 10.35
N THR A 10 -47.15 18.04 9.82
CA THR A 10 -48.60 18.23 9.89
C THR A 10 -48.99 18.44 11.35
N THR A 11 -49.59 19.59 11.67
CA THR A 11 -50.05 19.95 13.00
C THR A 11 -51.12 18.96 13.46
N LEU A 12 -50.71 17.94 14.21
CA LEU A 12 -51.62 17.20 15.08
C LEU A 12 -51.95 18.12 16.26
N THR A 13 -53.18 18.65 16.25
CA THR A 13 -53.81 19.24 17.43
C THR A 13 -53.71 18.26 18.58
N ARG A 14 -52.99 18.63 19.63
CA ARG A 14 -52.98 17.95 20.94
C ARG A 14 -54.44 17.68 21.37
N PRO A 15 -54.87 16.42 21.60
CA PRO A 15 -55.92 16.17 22.55
C PRO A 15 -55.31 16.18 23.95
N GLY A 16 -55.66 17.19 24.74
CA GLY A 16 -55.62 17.12 26.20
C GLY A 16 -54.25 17.10 26.88
N THR A 17 -54.01 18.13 27.69
CA THR A 17 -53.41 17.97 29.03
C THR A 17 -53.85 16.65 29.67
N GLY A 18 -52.90 15.95 30.32
CA GLY A 18 -53.10 14.63 30.90
C GLY A 18 -54.49 14.42 31.50
N ALA A 19 -55.19 13.42 30.99
CA ALA A 19 -56.33 12.87 31.69
C ALA A 19 -55.78 12.20 32.97
N ILE A 20 -55.98 12.89 34.09
CA ILE A 20 -56.32 12.18 35.31
C ILE A 20 -57.65 11.51 34.98
N CYS A 21 -57.65 10.21 34.72
CA CYS A 21 -58.88 9.44 34.74
C CYS A 21 -59.32 9.35 36.21
N SER A 22 -60.13 10.30 36.66
CA SER A 22 -61.00 10.07 37.80
C SER A 22 -62.17 9.20 37.33
N VAL A 23 -62.11 7.90 37.65
CA VAL A 23 -63.34 7.11 37.76
C VAL A 23 -63.78 7.23 39.21
N ALA A 24 -64.85 7.99 39.43
CA ALA A 24 -65.50 8.04 40.73
C ALA A 24 -66.36 6.79 40.89
N LEU A 25 -65.85 5.76 41.57
CA LEU A 25 -66.65 4.85 42.38
C LEU A 25 -65.85 4.49 43.64
N ASN A 26 -66.56 4.51 44.77
CA ASN A 26 -66.03 4.30 46.11
C ASN A 26 -65.21 2.99 46.23
N GLN A 27 -64.07 3.09 46.94
CA GLN A 27 -63.20 2.03 47.50
C GLN A 27 -61.86 1.75 46.78
N SER A 28 -60.79 2.02 47.54
CA SER A 28 -59.39 1.56 47.44
C SER A 28 -58.59 1.81 46.16
N LEU A 29 -57.72 2.83 46.23
CA LEU A 29 -56.62 3.11 45.32
C LEU A 29 -55.54 2.02 45.40
N VAL A 30 -55.25 1.37 44.28
CA VAL A 30 -53.92 0.80 44.01
C VAL A 30 -53.26 1.69 42.96
N LEU A 31 -52.23 2.42 43.36
CA LEU A 31 -51.30 3.08 42.43
C LEU A 31 -50.46 2.00 41.77
N THR A 32 -50.77 1.64 40.52
CA THR A 32 -49.80 0.97 39.67
C THR A 32 -48.81 2.00 39.15
N GLU A 33 -47.60 1.96 39.70
CA GLU A 33 -46.42 2.61 39.14
C GLU A 33 -46.23 2.10 37.71
N VAL A 34 -46.26 3.00 36.73
CA VAL A 34 -45.93 2.65 35.34
C VAL A 34 -44.43 2.39 35.32
N ASP A 35 -44.06 1.12 35.29
CA ASP A 35 -42.66 0.69 35.19
C ASP A 35 -42.14 1.03 33.77
N PHE A 36 -41.55 2.21 33.66
CA PHE A 36 -40.96 2.71 32.41
C PHE A 36 -39.78 1.86 31.91
N ASP A 37 -39.22 0.94 32.72
CA ASP A 37 -38.06 0.12 32.32
C ASP A 37 -38.46 -1.09 31.44
N ALA A 38 -39.73 -1.49 31.40
CA ALA A 38 -40.16 -2.70 30.68
C ALA A 38 -40.44 -2.51 29.18
N ASP A 39 -40.87 -1.31 28.75
CA ASP A 39 -41.49 -1.07 27.42
C ASP A 39 -40.54 -0.58 26.30
N TRP A 40 -39.25 -0.39 26.57
CA TRP A 40 -38.29 0.18 25.59
C TRP A 40 -37.52 -0.84 24.73
N ARG A 41 -38.04 -2.06 24.57
CA ARG A 41 -37.27 -3.19 24.00
C ARG A 41 -36.98 -3.12 22.49
N SER A 42 -37.47 -2.13 21.76
CA SER A 42 -37.12 -1.90 20.35
C SER A 42 -37.10 -0.41 20.00
N ALA A 43 -36.00 0.08 19.43
CA ALA A 43 -35.92 1.44 18.90
C ALA A 43 -37.02 1.66 17.84
N GLY A 44 -37.72 2.79 17.90
CA GLY A 44 -38.74 3.19 16.92
C GLY A 44 -40.18 2.78 17.23
N VAL A 45 -40.47 2.10 18.35
CA VAL A 45 -41.84 1.75 18.75
C VAL A 45 -42.03 1.99 20.25
N VAL A 46 -42.85 2.98 20.61
CA VAL A 46 -43.45 3.05 21.94
C VAL A 46 -44.78 2.30 21.87
N ALA A 47 -44.84 1.12 22.51
CA ALA A 47 -46.10 0.42 22.71
C ALA A 47 -46.84 1.14 23.84
N ASN A 48 -47.70 2.10 23.51
CA ASN A 48 -48.63 2.63 24.50
C ASN A 48 -49.83 1.69 24.60
N HIS A 49 -50.14 1.26 25.82
CA HIS A 49 -51.31 0.47 26.13
C HIS A 49 -52.40 1.36 26.72
N ASP A 50 -53.58 1.40 26.12
CA ASP A 50 -54.74 2.00 26.79
C ASP A 50 -55.38 0.97 27.72
N PRO A 51 -55.74 1.35 28.96
CA PRO A 51 -56.60 0.52 29.78
C PRO A 51 -57.97 0.45 29.11
N VAL A 52 -58.39 -0.76 28.76
CA VAL A 52 -59.72 -1.05 28.21
C VAL A 52 -60.42 -2.01 29.15
N SER A 53 -61.67 -1.69 29.49
CA SER A 53 -62.55 -2.65 30.16
C SER A 53 -63.34 -3.43 29.12
N VAL A 54 -63.20 -4.76 29.10
CA VAL A 54 -63.99 -5.63 28.23
C VAL A 54 -64.90 -6.49 29.09
N LEU A 55 -66.20 -6.47 28.80
CA LEU A 55 -67.19 -7.32 29.45
C LEU A 55 -67.26 -8.66 28.74
N LEU A 56 -66.93 -9.74 29.44
CA LEU A 56 -67.01 -11.11 28.95
C LEU A 56 -67.81 -11.98 29.93
N ALA A 57 -68.41 -13.05 29.45
CA ALA A 57 -69.04 -14.05 30.31
C ALA A 57 -67.98 -15.06 30.77
N VAL A 58 -68.02 -15.45 32.05
CA VAL A 58 -67.16 -16.52 32.57
C VAL A 58 -67.78 -17.88 32.23
N ASP A 59 -67.01 -18.78 31.61
CA ASP A 59 -67.40 -20.18 31.39
C ASP A 59 -66.63 -21.08 32.38
N GLY A 60 -67.32 -21.54 33.43
CA GLY A 60 -66.67 -22.20 34.57
C GLY A 60 -65.78 -21.22 35.34
N ASP A 61 -64.48 -21.54 35.41
CA ASP A 61 -63.41 -20.71 36.01
C ASP A 61 -62.51 -20.08 34.93
N VAL A 62 -62.89 -20.18 33.66
CA VAL A 62 -62.11 -19.69 32.52
C VAL A 62 -62.90 -18.60 31.80
N ILE A 63 -62.22 -17.51 31.48
CA ILE A 63 -62.71 -16.50 30.56
C ILE A 63 -62.00 -16.71 29.24
N GLU A 64 -62.74 -17.15 28.23
CA GLU A 64 -62.23 -17.18 26.88
C GLU A 64 -62.28 -15.78 26.27
N ILE A 65 -61.16 -15.37 25.70
CA ILE A 65 -61.07 -14.11 24.99
C ILE A 65 -61.10 -14.45 23.50
N ALA A 66 -62.02 -13.83 22.76
CA ALA A 66 -62.12 -14.05 21.32
C ALA A 66 -60.76 -13.82 20.63
N ALA A 67 -60.39 -14.72 19.72
CA ALA A 67 -59.09 -14.73 19.07
C ALA A 67 -58.73 -13.44 18.29
N GLU A 68 -59.73 -12.61 18.00
CA GLU A 68 -59.57 -11.31 17.33
C GLU A 68 -59.30 -10.14 18.30
N SER A 69 -59.21 -10.38 19.61
CA SER A 69 -59.00 -9.29 20.57
C SER A 69 -57.57 -8.73 20.47
N GLU A 70 -57.45 -7.41 20.35
CA GLU A 70 -56.17 -6.69 20.43
C GLU A 70 -55.62 -6.60 21.87
N LEU A 71 -56.08 -7.48 22.78
CA LEU A 71 -55.69 -7.48 24.20
C LEU A 71 -54.37 -8.21 24.37
N VAL A 72 -53.42 -7.53 25.00
CA VAL A 72 -52.02 -7.96 25.11
C VAL A 72 -51.67 -8.40 26.55
N GLY A 73 -52.48 -7.96 27.51
CA GLY A 73 -52.31 -8.24 28.94
C GLY A 73 -53.60 -7.95 29.70
N ALA A 74 -53.82 -8.65 30.81
CA ALA A 74 -54.86 -8.34 31.79
C ALA A 74 -54.17 -7.95 33.10
N THR A 75 -54.58 -6.84 33.71
CA THR A 75 -54.03 -6.35 34.97
C THR A 75 -54.94 -6.74 36.14
N ALA A 76 -56.24 -6.77 35.90
CA ALA A 76 -57.23 -7.24 36.85
C ALA A 76 -58.44 -7.83 36.12
N VAL A 77 -59.12 -8.78 36.76
CA VAL A 77 -60.45 -9.23 36.33
C VAL A 77 -61.44 -8.97 37.44
N ILE A 78 -62.56 -8.32 37.13
CA ILE A 78 -63.59 -8.00 38.12
C ILE A 78 -64.83 -8.85 37.82
N VAL A 79 -65.18 -9.76 38.73
CA VAL A 79 -66.40 -10.59 38.62
C VAL A 79 -67.30 -10.27 39.81
N GLU A 80 -68.50 -9.73 39.55
CA GLU A 80 -69.46 -9.31 40.59
C GLU A 80 -68.87 -8.41 41.70
N GLY A 81 -67.96 -7.49 41.33
CA GLY A 81 -67.33 -6.57 42.27
C GLY A 81 -66.15 -7.15 43.07
N ARG A 82 -65.78 -8.42 42.85
CA ARG A 82 -64.51 -8.97 43.36
C ARG A 82 -63.41 -8.80 42.33
N VAL A 83 -62.27 -8.30 42.79
CA VAL A 83 -61.09 -8.06 41.96
C VAL A 83 -60.16 -9.26 42.07
N PHE A 84 -59.83 -9.84 40.93
CA PHE A 84 -58.81 -10.86 40.77
C PHE A 84 -57.54 -10.20 40.23
N THR A 85 -56.41 -10.44 40.89
CA THR A 85 -55.08 -9.96 40.47
C THR A 85 -54.29 -11.05 39.76
N ILE A 86 -53.26 -10.71 38.99
CA ILE A 86 -52.40 -11.73 38.39
C ILE A 86 -51.72 -12.56 39.48
N ALA A 87 -51.60 -13.87 39.25
CA ALA A 87 -50.93 -14.76 40.20
C ALA A 87 -49.47 -14.34 40.41
N ALA A 88 -49.08 -14.15 41.68
CA ALA A 88 -47.69 -13.83 42.02
C ALA A 88 -46.74 -14.99 41.68
N ASP A 89 -47.24 -16.23 41.77
CA ASP A 89 -46.60 -17.45 41.31
C ASP A 89 -47.52 -18.15 40.29
N LEU A 90 -47.12 -18.14 39.02
CA LEU A 90 -47.92 -18.70 37.93
C LEU A 90 -48.09 -20.22 38.04
N ASP A 91 -47.17 -20.90 38.72
CA ASP A 91 -47.21 -22.36 38.91
C ASP A 91 -48.05 -22.76 40.15
N ASN A 92 -48.31 -21.82 41.06
CA ASN A 92 -49.07 -22.06 42.29
C ASN A 92 -50.01 -20.89 42.66
N PRO A 93 -51.02 -20.61 41.82
CA PRO A 93 -51.92 -19.49 42.00
C PRO A 93 -52.82 -19.65 43.25
N GLN A 94 -53.04 -18.54 43.96
CA GLN A 94 -53.83 -18.48 45.20
C GLN A 94 -55.27 -18.04 44.93
N GLU A 95 -56.16 -18.23 45.92
CA GLU A 95 -57.53 -17.74 45.84
C GLU A 95 -57.58 -16.21 45.67
N GLY A 96 -58.34 -15.74 44.67
CA GLY A 96 -58.40 -14.33 44.32
C GLY A 96 -57.36 -13.92 43.26
N GLU A 97 -56.61 -14.88 42.72
CA GLU A 97 -55.66 -14.63 41.62
C GLU A 97 -56.18 -15.16 40.27
N PHE A 98 -55.53 -14.76 39.18
CA PHE A 98 -55.77 -15.32 37.85
C PHE A 98 -54.46 -15.62 37.11
N THR A 99 -54.51 -16.60 36.20
CA THR A 99 -53.40 -16.97 35.31
C THR A 99 -53.78 -16.62 33.86
N PRO A 100 -53.04 -15.72 33.19
CA PRO A 100 -53.22 -15.46 31.78
C PRO A 100 -52.65 -16.62 30.93
N ILE A 101 -53.37 -17.02 29.90
CA ILE A 101 -52.96 -18.04 28.93
C ILE A 101 -52.87 -17.34 27.57
N PHE A 102 -51.69 -17.36 26.96
CA PHE A 102 -51.41 -16.72 25.68
C PHE A 102 -51.60 -17.72 24.52
N ALA A 103 -51.80 -17.22 23.30
CA ALA A 103 -51.96 -18.08 22.14
C ALA A 103 -50.64 -18.75 21.73
N ASP A 104 -50.59 -20.09 21.70
CA ASP A 104 -49.41 -20.85 21.27
C ASP A 104 -48.89 -20.39 19.90
N SER A 105 -47.70 -19.79 19.85
CA SER A 105 -47.03 -19.57 18.56
C SER A 105 -46.35 -20.86 18.14
N ALA A 106 -46.93 -21.56 17.17
CA ALA A 106 -46.30 -22.72 16.55
C ALA A 106 -45.03 -22.36 15.73
N ASP A 107 -44.67 -21.08 15.60
CA ASP A 107 -43.56 -20.62 14.77
C ASP A 107 -42.47 -19.85 15.54
N THR A 108 -41.37 -20.56 15.79
CA THR A 108 -39.98 -20.11 15.95
C THR A 108 -39.68 -18.76 16.64
N GLY A 109 -39.39 -18.82 17.95
CA GLY A 109 -38.28 -18.09 18.57
C GLY A 109 -38.31 -16.55 18.62
N LYS A 110 -39.37 -15.88 18.17
CA LYS A 110 -39.52 -14.42 18.33
C LYS A 110 -40.22 -14.10 19.65
N LEU A 111 -39.50 -13.43 20.56
CA LEU A 111 -40.03 -12.76 21.77
C LEU A 111 -40.94 -11.59 21.37
N GLY A 112 -42.09 -11.90 20.76
CA GLY A 112 -43.16 -10.93 20.45
C GLY A 112 -44.24 -10.98 21.52
N ILE A 113 -44.83 -9.83 21.84
CA ILE A 113 -45.95 -9.75 22.77
C ILE A 113 -47.16 -10.46 22.16
N GLN A 114 -47.60 -11.57 22.77
CA GLN A 114 -48.67 -12.43 22.25
C GLN A 114 -50.05 -11.97 22.72
N PRO A 115 -51.10 -12.11 21.89
CA PRO A 115 -52.46 -11.82 22.32
C PRO A 115 -52.91 -12.78 23.42
N LEU A 116 -53.69 -12.26 24.36
CA LEU A 116 -54.26 -13.03 25.46
C LEU A 116 -55.37 -13.93 24.91
N LYS A 117 -55.26 -15.25 25.12
CA LYS A 117 -56.20 -16.25 24.60
C LYS A 117 -57.26 -16.60 25.64
N GLN A 118 -56.84 -16.86 26.87
CA GLN A 118 -57.74 -17.20 27.98
C GLN A 118 -57.23 -16.59 29.29
N ILE A 119 -58.13 -16.36 30.25
CA ILE A 119 -57.79 -16.07 31.64
C ILE A 119 -58.42 -17.14 32.51
N ARG A 120 -57.62 -17.84 33.32
CA ARG A 120 -58.14 -18.76 34.33
C ARG A 120 -58.20 -18.04 35.68
N LEU A 121 -59.38 -17.94 36.26
CA LEU A 121 -59.62 -17.39 37.59
C LEU A 121 -59.46 -18.49 38.63
N HIS A 122 -58.77 -18.20 39.75
CA HIS A 122 -58.59 -19.15 40.84
C HIS A 122 -59.46 -18.75 42.01
N THR A 123 -60.60 -19.44 42.16
CA THR A 123 -61.54 -19.21 43.25
C THR A 123 -62.23 -20.50 43.68
N THR A 124 -62.60 -20.58 44.96
CA THR A 124 -63.42 -21.67 45.48
C THR A 124 -64.92 -21.45 45.27
N GLN A 125 -65.32 -20.26 44.78
CA GLN A 125 -66.72 -19.87 44.66
C GLN A 125 -67.22 -20.01 43.21
N PRO A 126 -68.46 -20.50 43.01
CA PRO A 126 -69.01 -20.69 41.68
C PRO A 126 -69.19 -19.32 40.98
N ILE A 127 -68.45 -19.14 39.88
CA ILE A 127 -68.42 -17.90 39.09
C ILE A 127 -68.95 -18.04 37.65
N ALA A 128 -69.28 -19.27 37.23
CA ALA A 128 -69.81 -19.55 35.90
C ALA A 128 -71.09 -18.74 35.58
N GLY A 129 -71.16 -18.18 34.37
CA GLY A 129 -72.30 -17.40 33.87
C GLY A 129 -72.38 -15.96 34.37
N LYS A 130 -71.45 -15.52 35.23
CA LYS A 130 -71.41 -14.14 35.73
C LYS A 130 -70.67 -13.21 34.75
N PRO A 131 -71.05 -11.93 34.68
CA PRO A 131 -70.31 -10.95 33.88
C PRO A 131 -68.97 -10.64 34.55
N ALA A 132 -67.89 -10.72 33.77
CA ALA A 132 -66.55 -10.33 34.15
C ALA A 132 -66.14 -9.08 33.37
N ALA A 133 -65.64 -8.05 34.07
CA ALA A 133 -64.95 -6.92 33.45
C ALA A 133 -63.45 -7.17 33.53
N ILE A 134 -62.80 -7.39 32.39
CA ILE A 134 -61.34 -7.49 32.33
C ILE A 134 -60.79 -6.07 32.18
N VAL A 135 -59.96 -5.64 33.14
CA VAL A 135 -59.11 -4.46 33.00
C VAL A 135 -57.87 -4.90 32.23
N ALA A 136 -57.86 -4.66 30.93
CA ALA A 136 -56.84 -5.14 30.01
C ALA A 136 -56.12 -4.00 29.30
N GLN A 137 -54.98 -4.34 28.71
CA GLN A 137 -54.17 -3.46 27.89
C GLN A 137 -54.44 -3.76 26.42
N LYS A 138 -54.96 -2.78 25.68
CA LYS A 138 -55.16 -2.88 24.23
C LYS A 138 -53.89 -2.46 23.49
N LYS A 139 -53.47 -3.20 22.46
CA LYS A 139 -52.34 -2.82 21.59
C LYS A 139 -52.71 -1.57 20.79
N ARG A 140 -52.10 -0.41 21.06
CA ARG A 140 -52.17 0.69 20.08
C ARG A 140 -51.31 0.35 18.87
N PRO A 141 -51.65 0.86 17.67
CA PRO A 141 -50.66 0.99 16.62
C PRO A 141 -49.46 1.75 17.21
N SER A 142 -48.27 1.16 17.06
CA SER A 142 -47.01 1.77 17.48
C SER A 142 -46.95 3.19 16.95
N ILE A 143 -46.87 4.19 17.84
CA ILE A 143 -46.62 5.57 17.40
C ILE A 143 -45.14 5.59 17.00
N PRO A 144 -44.80 5.94 15.74
CA PRO A 144 -43.42 6.08 15.34
C PRO A 144 -42.78 7.17 16.21
N THR A 145 -41.79 6.81 17.01
CA THR A 145 -40.98 7.79 17.74
C THR A 145 -39.58 7.78 17.17
N ASN A 146 -38.98 8.97 17.09
CA ASN A 146 -37.58 9.12 16.72
C ASN A 146 -36.64 8.93 17.92
N LEU A 147 -37.14 8.42 19.07
CA LEU A 147 -36.35 8.20 20.27
C LEU A 147 -35.64 6.85 20.22
N ALA A 148 -34.34 6.84 20.47
CA ALA A 148 -33.53 5.63 20.55
C ALA A 148 -33.43 5.13 22.01
N ALA A 149 -33.15 3.83 22.20
CA ALA A 149 -33.06 3.25 23.52
C ALA A 149 -31.92 3.90 24.34
N PRO A 150 -32.17 4.27 25.61
CA PRO A 150 -31.23 5.07 26.39
C PRO A 150 -29.92 4.37 26.76
N ASN A 151 -29.90 3.04 26.70
CA ASN A 151 -28.73 2.20 26.99
C ASN A 151 -27.74 2.07 25.80
N ILE A 152 -28.07 2.62 24.63
CA ILE A 152 -27.20 2.56 23.44
C ILE A 152 -25.84 3.21 23.68
N LEU A 153 -25.78 4.21 24.58
CA LEU A 153 -24.56 4.93 24.94
C LEU A 153 -24.34 4.93 26.45
N ASP A 154 -24.29 3.74 27.06
CA ASP A 154 -24.09 3.57 28.50
C ASP A 154 -22.84 4.30 29.03
N ALA A 155 -21.79 4.41 28.23
CA ALA A 155 -20.58 5.17 28.58
C ALA A 155 -20.86 6.66 28.88
N LEU A 156 -21.91 7.21 28.29
CA LEU A 156 -22.31 8.61 28.43
C LEU A 156 -23.37 8.84 29.53
N LYS A 157 -23.86 7.76 30.17
CA LYS A 157 -24.90 7.83 31.19
C LYS A 157 -24.53 8.76 32.34
N GLY A 158 -25.42 9.69 32.69
CA GLY A 158 -25.24 10.66 33.76
C GLY A 158 -24.46 11.93 33.40
N LEU A 159 -23.94 12.08 32.18
CA LEU A 159 -23.24 13.30 31.75
C LEU A 159 -24.22 14.31 31.11
N PRO A 160 -24.15 15.61 31.43
CA PRO A 160 -24.94 16.65 30.76
C PRO A 160 -24.30 17.03 29.42
N ILE A 161 -24.51 16.21 28.41
CA ILE A 161 -23.92 16.40 27.09
C ILE A 161 -25.00 16.49 26.01
N THR A 162 -24.69 17.23 24.96
CA THR A 162 -25.39 17.17 23.68
C THR A 162 -24.38 16.84 22.59
N GLY A 163 -24.82 16.40 21.41
CA GLY A 163 -23.86 16.04 20.37
C GLY A 163 -24.37 15.09 19.30
N LYS A 164 -23.45 14.53 18.54
CA LYS A 164 -23.71 13.52 17.51
C LYS A 164 -22.82 12.30 17.72
N PHE A 165 -23.40 11.12 17.49
CA PHE A 165 -22.69 9.86 17.40
C PHE A 165 -22.95 9.24 16.04
N ASN A 166 -21.89 9.05 15.28
CA ASN A 166 -21.94 8.45 13.95
C ASN A 166 -21.02 7.24 13.90
N TRP A 167 -21.49 6.14 13.33
CA TRP A 167 -20.66 4.97 13.08
C TRP A 167 -21.00 4.30 11.77
N SER A 168 -20.00 3.64 11.20
CA SER A 168 -20.15 2.83 10.01
C SER A 168 -19.54 1.45 10.18
N LEU A 169 -20.14 0.49 9.48
CA LEU A 169 -19.62 -0.86 9.30
C LEU A 169 -19.46 -1.10 7.81
N SER A 170 -18.44 -1.85 7.42
CA SER A 170 -18.25 -2.27 6.03
C SER A 170 -17.68 -3.67 5.99
N ILE A 171 -17.95 -4.40 4.91
CA ILE A 171 -17.42 -5.76 4.72
C ILE A 171 -15.90 -5.76 4.90
N GLU A 172 -15.39 -6.66 5.76
CA GLU A 172 -13.97 -6.85 6.11
C GLU A 172 -13.23 -5.68 6.76
N GLN A 173 -13.89 -4.54 6.94
CA GLN A 173 -13.30 -3.41 7.63
C GLN A 173 -13.67 -3.46 9.11
N HIS A 174 -12.76 -2.94 9.94
CA HIS A 174 -13.09 -2.69 11.33
C HIS A 174 -14.20 -1.63 11.42
N PRO A 175 -15.08 -1.72 12.43
CA PRO A 175 -16.02 -0.64 12.73
C PRO A 175 -15.28 0.71 12.80
N SER A 176 -15.90 1.76 12.32
CA SER A 176 -15.40 3.13 12.52
C SER A 176 -16.51 4.00 13.06
N GLY A 177 -16.16 5.00 13.87
CA GLY A 177 -17.15 5.95 14.35
C GLY A 177 -16.53 7.21 14.91
N SER A 178 -17.37 8.20 15.19
CA SER A 178 -16.97 9.39 15.92
C SER A 178 -18.08 9.90 16.81
N LEU A 179 -17.68 10.50 17.93
CA LEU A 179 -18.55 11.28 18.80
C LEU A 179 -18.14 12.74 18.69
N GLN A 180 -19.09 13.63 18.49
CA GLN A 180 -18.91 15.07 18.64
C GLN A 180 -19.81 15.53 19.77
N LEU A 181 -19.23 15.83 20.92
CA LEU A 181 -19.97 16.17 22.15
C LEU A 181 -19.75 17.63 22.52
N ALA A 182 -20.83 18.36 22.81
CA ALA A 182 -20.78 19.63 23.51
C ALA A 182 -20.95 19.36 25.01
N VAL A 183 -19.94 19.77 25.78
CA VAL A 183 -19.82 19.47 27.22
C VAL A 183 -19.55 20.77 27.95
N ASP A 184 -20.22 21.00 29.07
CA ASP A 184 -19.92 22.12 29.94
C ASP A 184 -18.56 21.94 30.64
N ARG A 185 -17.89 23.06 30.94
CA ARG A 185 -16.56 23.07 31.56
C ARG A 185 -16.42 22.19 32.83
N PRO A 186 -17.40 22.08 33.74
CA PRO A 186 -17.29 21.22 34.92
C PRO A 186 -17.22 19.71 34.61
N HIS A 187 -17.79 19.25 33.49
CA HIS A 187 -17.90 17.82 33.17
C HIS A 187 -16.90 17.34 32.11
N VAL A 188 -16.11 18.24 31.50
CA VAL A 188 -15.10 17.87 30.48
C VAL A 188 -14.09 16.83 31.01
N ASN A 189 -13.67 16.94 32.27
CA ASN A 189 -12.76 15.97 32.88
C ASN A 189 -13.39 14.58 32.99
N GLN A 190 -14.70 14.51 33.30
CA GLN A 190 -15.41 13.22 33.36
C GLN A 190 -15.52 12.58 31.98
N VAL A 191 -15.75 13.39 30.93
CA VAL A 191 -15.74 12.91 29.54
C VAL A 191 -14.35 12.39 29.16
N ARG A 192 -13.28 13.13 29.51
CA ARG A 192 -11.90 12.71 29.26
C ARG A 192 -11.55 11.39 29.96
N ASP A 193 -11.95 11.23 31.22
CA ASP A 193 -11.68 10.03 32.00
C ASP A 193 -12.41 8.81 31.45
N ARG A 194 -13.66 8.99 31.00
CA ARG A 194 -14.46 7.91 30.40
C ARG A 194 -14.04 7.59 28.98
N LEU A 195 -13.65 8.57 28.17
CA LEU A 195 -13.31 8.42 26.75
C LEU A 195 -11.80 8.59 26.49
N LYS A 196 -10.96 8.16 27.43
CA LYS A 196 -9.51 8.13 27.22
C LYS A 196 -9.13 7.18 26.09
N LYS A 197 -8.00 7.47 25.43
CA LYS A 197 -7.45 6.60 24.37
C LYS A 197 -7.29 5.16 24.87
N GLY A 198 -7.84 4.21 24.11
CA GLY A 198 -7.86 2.79 24.43
C GLY A 198 -9.07 2.33 25.24
N THR A 199 -9.95 3.21 25.73
CA THR A 199 -11.23 2.78 26.32
C THR A 199 -12.04 2.01 25.29
N GLU A 200 -12.54 0.83 25.67
CA GLU A 200 -13.47 0.04 24.87
C GLU A 200 -14.90 0.49 25.13
N LEU A 201 -15.69 0.59 24.06
CA LEU A 201 -17.10 0.94 24.08
C LEU A 201 -17.88 -0.14 23.34
N GLU A 202 -19.04 -0.52 23.86
CA GLU A 202 -19.98 -1.37 23.14
C GLU A 202 -21.22 -0.56 22.80
N VAL A 203 -21.57 -0.53 21.52
CA VAL A 203 -22.80 0.12 21.05
C VAL A 203 -23.57 -0.87 20.18
N LEU A 204 -24.76 -1.28 20.65
CA LEU A 204 -25.64 -2.22 19.93
C LEU A 204 -24.93 -3.54 19.54
N GLY A 205 -24.11 -4.08 20.43
CA GLY A 205 -23.33 -5.30 20.17
C GLY A 205 -22.07 -5.08 19.32
N ILE A 206 -21.75 -3.82 18.96
CA ILE A 206 -20.56 -3.44 18.19
C ILE A 206 -19.47 -2.94 19.11
N GLY A 207 -18.29 -3.54 19.02
CA GLY A 207 -17.13 -3.16 19.84
C GLY A 207 -16.29 -2.08 19.19
N PHE A 208 -16.14 -0.96 19.87
CA PHE A 208 -15.24 0.13 19.52
C PHE A 208 -14.12 0.28 20.56
N SER A 209 -13.03 0.92 20.17
CA SER A 209 -11.98 1.43 21.04
C SER A 209 -11.68 2.87 20.66
N VAL A 210 -11.53 3.74 21.66
CA VAL A 210 -11.20 5.16 21.45
C VAL A 210 -9.79 5.27 20.88
N SER A 211 -9.66 5.76 19.65
CA SER A 211 -8.36 5.93 18.99
C SER A 211 -7.75 7.30 19.26
N ASN A 212 -8.60 8.34 19.33
CA ASN A 212 -8.19 9.73 19.53
C ASN A 212 -9.27 10.53 20.25
N ILE A 213 -8.86 11.54 21.01
CA ILE A 213 -9.73 12.53 21.65
C ILE A 213 -9.14 13.91 21.42
N GLN A 214 -9.96 14.84 20.93
CA GLN A 214 -9.60 16.23 20.69
C GLN A 214 -10.63 17.12 21.39
N GLU A 215 -10.14 18.14 22.07
CA GLU A 215 -10.95 19.07 22.85
C GLU A 215 -10.72 20.48 22.31
N LYS A 216 -11.81 21.20 22.05
CA LYS A 216 -11.77 22.60 21.63
C LYS A 216 -12.67 23.41 22.54
N LEU A 217 -12.11 24.42 23.22
CA LEU A 217 -12.89 25.38 24.01
C LEU A 217 -13.59 26.36 23.06
N GLU A 218 -14.91 26.43 23.13
CA GLU A 218 -15.72 27.40 22.40
C GLU A 218 -15.98 28.65 23.26
N VAL A 219 -16.34 29.76 22.60
CA VAL A 219 -16.44 31.11 23.20
C VAL A 219 -17.46 31.18 24.35
N GLU A 220 -18.44 30.27 24.37
CA GLU A 220 -19.56 30.25 25.33
C GLU A 220 -19.29 29.41 26.59
N GLY A 221 -18.04 28.98 26.85
CA GLY A 221 -17.69 28.22 28.05
C GLY A 221 -18.02 26.72 27.99
N TYR A 222 -18.37 26.23 26.80
CA TYR A 222 -18.51 24.81 26.48
C TYR A 222 -17.27 24.30 25.75
N TYR A 223 -17.00 23.00 25.89
CA TYR A 223 -16.01 22.28 25.11
C TYR A 223 -16.70 21.46 24.03
N THR A 224 -16.20 21.59 22.80
CA THR A 224 -16.47 20.63 21.73
C THR A 224 -15.44 19.51 21.84
N VAL A 225 -15.87 18.34 22.28
CA VAL A 225 -15.04 17.13 22.42
C VAL A 225 -15.31 16.22 21.22
N SER A 226 -14.31 16.08 20.35
CA SER A 226 -14.34 15.18 19.20
C SER A 226 -13.57 13.89 19.54
N VAL A 227 -14.27 12.75 19.54
CA VAL A 227 -13.69 11.44 19.84
C VAL A 227 -13.75 10.59 18.59
N SER A 228 -12.60 10.08 18.16
CA SER A 228 -12.52 9.10 17.06
C SER A 228 -12.55 7.69 17.63
N LEU A 229 -13.38 6.84 17.04
CA LEU A 229 -13.54 5.44 17.40
C LEU A 229 -13.06 4.54 16.27
N THR A 230 -12.33 3.50 16.63
CA THR A 230 -11.94 2.40 15.74
C THR A 230 -12.48 1.09 16.28
N GLY A 231 -12.60 0.05 15.46
CA GLY A 231 -13.04 -1.27 15.93
C GLY A 231 -12.18 -1.77 17.09
N LYS A 232 -12.82 -2.39 18.09
CA LYS A 232 -12.15 -2.94 19.29
C LYS A 232 -10.94 -3.82 18.93
N TRP A 233 -11.07 -4.60 17.86
CA TRP A 233 -10.07 -5.58 17.43
C TRP A 233 -8.97 -4.99 16.54
N ALA A 234 -9.00 -3.70 16.21
CA ALA A 234 -8.00 -3.07 15.35
C ALA A 234 -6.64 -2.93 16.04
N LYS A 235 -6.62 -2.63 17.35
CA LYS A 235 -5.37 -2.38 18.08
C LYS A 235 -4.51 -3.63 18.28
N PRO A 236 -5.06 -4.79 18.70
CA PRO A 236 -4.26 -6.01 18.86
C PRO A 236 -3.77 -6.60 17.54
N GLN A 237 -4.42 -6.26 16.43
CA GLN A 237 -4.02 -6.72 15.09
C GLN A 237 -2.64 -6.20 14.65
N TYR A 238 -2.28 -4.96 15.00
CA TYR A 238 -1.05 -4.31 14.49
C TYR A 238 0.07 -4.20 15.50
N ASN A 239 -0.23 -4.24 16.80
CA ASN A 239 0.77 -3.96 17.83
C ASN A 239 1.44 -5.20 18.41
N ASP A 240 0.78 -6.37 18.34
CA ASP A 240 1.28 -7.59 18.98
C ASP A 240 1.56 -8.68 17.93
N PRO A 241 2.83 -9.03 17.68
CA PRO A 241 3.16 -10.15 16.80
C PRO A 241 2.66 -11.48 17.38
N ALA A 242 1.85 -12.23 16.62
CA ALA A 242 1.50 -13.60 16.99
C ALA A 242 2.68 -14.52 16.62
N PHE A 243 3.51 -14.85 17.61
CA PHE A 243 4.57 -15.85 17.43
C PHE A 243 3.95 -17.18 16.99
N LEU A 244 4.58 -17.88 16.04
CA LEU A 244 4.09 -19.17 15.54
C LEU A 244 4.31 -20.28 16.58
N HIS A 245 5.44 -20.27 17.27
CA HIS A 245 5.72 -21.24 18.33
C HIS A 245 5.08 -20.82 19.65
N THR A 246 4.44 -21.76 20.36
CA THR A 246 3.98 -21.49 21.72
C THR A 246 5.19 -21.17 22.59
N PRO A 247 5.22 -20.02 23.30
CA PRO A 247 6.18 -19.83 24.36
C PRO A 247 5.91 -20.95 25.39
N ARG A 248 6.83 -21.92 25.47
CA ARG A 248 6.82 -22.90 26.58
C ARG A 248 6.73 -22.06 27.85
N ARG A 249 5.58 -22.09 28.53
CA ARG A 249 5.42 -21.56 29.89
C ARG A 249 6.40 -22.32 30.78
N ARG A 250 7.66 -21.90 30.81
CA ARG A 250 8.57 -22.19 31.91
C ARG A 250 8.18 -21.18 32.98
N ASN A 251 7.81 -21.71 34.13
CA ASN A 251 7.68 -20.94 35.35
C ASN A 251 8.81 -19.92 35.43
N SER A 252 8.42 -18.67 35.69
CA SER A 252 9.33 -17.59 36.07
C SER A 252 10.31 -18.10 37.12
N GLN A 253 11.59 -17.78 36.95
CA GLN A 253 12.73 -18.13 37.82
C GLN A 253 13.43 -19.47 37.50
N GLN A 254 14.27 -19.47 36.47
CA GLN A 254 15.67 -19.94 36.53
C GLN A 254 16.30 -19.82 35.14
N LEU A 255 17.10 -18.77 34.94
CA LEU A 255 18.17 -18.75 33.94
C LEU A 255 19.28 -19.69 34.45
N ASN A 256 19.22 -20.96 34.05
CA ASN A 256 20.41 -21.81 34.11
C ASN A 256 21.05 -21.82 32.73
N ASN A 257 22.29 -21.35 32.70
CA ASN A 257 23.25 -21.46 31.60
C ASN A 257 23.58 -22.94 31.35
N GLU A 258 22.69 -23.65 30.68
CA GLU A 258 23.05 -24.89 30.00
C GLU A 258 22.93 -24.66 28.48
N PRO A 259 23.98 -24.98 27.69
CA PRO A 259 23.90 -24.92 26.24
C PRO A 259 22.80 -25.88 25.79
N GLN A 260 21.72 -25.33 25.23
CA GLN A 260 20.70 -26.15 24.60
C GLN A 260 21.30 -26.81 23.36
N ILE A 261 21.23 -28.14 23.33
CA ILE A 261 21.49 -28.96 22.14
C ILE A 261 20.52 -28.48 21.06
N ASP A 262 21.07 -27.91 20.00
CA ASP A 262 20.29 -27.31 18.94
C ASP A 262 19.70 -28.43 18.09
N SER A 263 18.37 -28.45 17.92
CA SER A 263 17.67 -29.53 17.21
C SER A 263 18.08 -29.70 15.75
N GLU A 264 18.76 -28.70 15.18
CA GLU A 264 19.32 -28.75 13.82
C GLU A 264 20.72 -29.41 13.76
N CYS A 265 21.43 -29.48 14.89
CA CYS A 265 22.75 -30.08 14.99
C CYS A 265 22.61 -31.47 15.61
N GLY A 266 22.26 -32.44 14.74
CA GLY A 266 22.05 -33.84 15.12
C GLY A 266 23.24 -34.47 15.86
N VAL A 267 22.91 -35.07 17.00
CA VAL A 267 23.76 -35.73 18.01
C VAL A 267 24.52 -36.95 17.45
N ALA A 268 25.64 -37.26 18.11
CA ALA A 268 26.56 -38.40 17.98
C ALA A 268 26.05 -39.71 17.30
N PRO A 269 26.94 -40.46 16.61
CA PRO A 269 26.61 -41.58 15.71
C PRO A 269 25.81 -42.76 16.28
N ASN A 270 25.51 -42.80 17.59
CA ASN A 270 24.85 -43.95 18.24
C ASN A 270 23.58 -43.60 19.04
N SER A 271 23.08 -42.36 19.07
CA SER A 271 21.80 -42.08 19.71
C SER A 271 20.64 -42.33 18.73
N ILE A 272 19.66 -43.12 19.17
CA ILE A 272 18.41 -43.36 18.44
C ILE A 272 17.83 -41.99 18.07
N PRO A 273 17.59 -41.71 16.78
CA PRO A 273 17.15 -40.39 16.35
C PRO A 273 15.85 -40.03 17.07
N PRO A 274 15.74 -38.80 17.64
CA PRO A 274 14.48 -38.36 18.19
C PRO A 274 13.42 -38.46 17.09
N LEU A 275 12.35 -39.19 17.38
CA LEU A 275 11.19 -39.35 16.49
C LEU A 275 10.84 -38.01 15.86
N ARG A 276 10.83 -37.99 14.52
CA ARG A 276 10.48 -36.86 13.65
C ARG A 276 9.44 -35.96 14.31
N GLN A 277 9.78 -34.71 14.59
CA GLN A 277 8.74 -33.72 14.90
C GLN A 277 8.04 -33.39 13.57
N ARG A 278 6.83 -33.90 13.41
CA ARG A 278 5.94 -33.59 12.28
C ARG A 278 5.77 -32.07 12.15
N PRO A 279 5.50 -31.53 10.93
CA PRO A 279 5.10 -30.12 10.78
C PRO A 279 4.04 -29.80 11.82
N ARG A 280 4.28 -28.73 12.56
CA ARG A 280 3.37 -28.31 13.62
C ARG A 280 2.32 -27.43 12.99
N TRP A 281 1.07 -27.76 13.26
CA TRP A 281 -0.07 -26.96 12.86
C TRP A 281 -0.43 -26.08 14.05
N VAL A 282 -0.58 -24.79 13.81
CA VAL A 282 -1.06 -23.86 14.84
C VAL A 282 -2.42 -23.36 14.41
N SER A 283 -3.40 -23.46 15.30
CA SER A 283 -4.75 -23.04 14.97
C SER A 283 -4.88 -21.51 14.97
N ILE A 284 -5.69 -20.96 14.08
CA ILE A 284 -6.01 -19.53 14.04
C ILE A 284 -6.64 -19.04 15.35
N PRO A 285 -7.59 -19.76 16.00
CA PRO A 285 -8.07 -19.37 17.32
C PRO A 285 -6.95 -19.24 18.35
N GLU A 286 -5.96 -20.13 18.30
CA GLU A 286 -4.79 -20.05 19.17
C GLU A 286 -3.91 -18.83 18.85
N LEU A 287 -3.63 -18.56 17.57
CA LEU A 287 -2.89 -17.36 17.16
C LEU A 287 -3.61 -16.06 17.55
N ALA A 288 -4.92 -15.99 17.35
CA ALA A 288 -5.75 -14.86 17.76
C ALA A 288 -5.72 -14.67 19.29
N SER A 289 -5.81 -15.76 20.06
CA SER A 289 -5.76 -15.70 21.52
C SER A 289 -4.42 -15.18 22.06
N ARG A 290 -3.31 -15.43 21.34
CA ARG A 290 -1.96 -14.94 21.72
C ARG A 290 -1.86 -13.42 21.63
N VAL A 291 -2.68 -12.78 20.79
CA VAL A 291 -2.79 -11.32 20.67
C VAL A 291 -4.05 -10.78 21.38
N GLY A 292 -4.66 -11.56 22.28
CA GLY A 292 -5.83 -11.12 23.04
C GLY A 292 -7.13 -11.00 22.23
N VAL A 293 -7.21 -11.59 21.04
CA VAL A 293 -8.42 -11.62 20.22
C VAL A 293 -9.18 -12.93 20.43
N MET A 294 -10.45 -12.84 20.81
CA MET A 294 -11.34 -14.00 20.84
C MET A 294 -11.87 -14.27 19.43
N PHE A 295 -11.31 -15.28 18.76
CA PHE A 295 -11.75 -15.67 17.42
C PHE A 295 -12.64 -16.92 17.47
N GLN A 296 -13.82 -16.86 16.85
CA GLN A 296 -14.75 -17.99 16.75
C GLN A 296 -15.17 -18.19 15.27
N PRO A 297 -14.66 -19.21 14.58
CA PRO A 297 -15.13 -19.52 13.23
C PRO A 297 -16.60 -19.95 13.28
N THR A 298 -17.43 -19.43 12.39
CA THR A 298 -18.85 -19.81 12.38
C THR A 298 -19.01 -21.23 11.87
N ARG A 299 -19.67 -22.08 12.67
CA ARG A 299 -20.07 -23.44 12.28
C ARG A 299 -21.21 -23.34 11.26
N GLY A 300 -20.89 -23.17 9.98
CA GLY A 300 -21.90 -22.99 8.95
C GLY A 300 -21.61 -23.61 7.58
N ALA A 301 -20.37 -24.01 7.28
CA ALA A 301 -20.00 -24.48 5.93
C ALA A 301 -19.76 -26.00 5.82
N THR A 302 -20.47 -26.83 6.61
CA THR A 302 -20.24 -28.30 6.65
C THR A 302 -21.18 -29.15 5.78
N ASN A 303 -21.88 -28.57 4.79
CA ASN A 303 -22.73 -29.34 3.87
C ASN A 303 -21.99 -29.93 2.64
N VAL A 304 -20.65 -29.87 2.58
CA VAL A 304 -19.90 -30.59 1.54
C VAL A 304 -19.72 -32.06 1.97
N GLY A 305 -20.28 -32.95 1.15
CA GLY A 305 -20.52 -34.36 1.43
C GLY A 305 -19.37 -35.11 2.09
N THR A 306 -19.74 -35.82 3.15
CA THR A 306 -18.92 -36.78 3.88
C THR A 306 -18.33 -37.86 2.98
N THR A 307 -17.03 -37.77 2.69
CA THR A 307 -16.19 -38.94 2.41
C THR A 307 -15.04 -39.00 3.41
N THR A 308 -14.73 -40.24 3.78
CA THR A 308 -14.27 -40.64 5.10
C THR A 308 -12.75 -40.79 5.10
N SER A 309 -11.99 -39.95 5.83
CA SER A 309 -10.73 -40.34 6.54
C SER A 309 -9.85 -39.18 7.07
N LEU A 310 -10.13 -37.89 6.78
CA LEU A 310 -9.32 -36.76 7.30
C LEU A 310 -9.92 -36.07 8.54
N ARG A 311 -10.62 -36.82 9.41
CA ARG A 311 -11.43 -36.32 10.53
C ARG A 311 -10.71 -35.50 11.62
N ASN A 312 -9.38 -35.40 11.62
CA ASN A 312 -8.65 -34.62 12.64
C ASN A 312 -8.08 -33.28 12.16
N LEU A 313 -8.16 -32.96 10.86
CA LEU A 313 -7.66 -31.68 10.33
C LEU A 313 -8.66 -30.97 9.40
N SER A 314 -9.67 -31.67 8.87
CA SER A 314 -10.61 -31.12 7.86
C SER A 314 -11.60 -30.06 8.37
N GLY A 315 -11.42 -29.53 9.58
CA GLY A 315 -12.19 -28.41 10.13
C GLY A 315 -11.36 -27.46 11.00
N ALA A 316 -10.06 -27.70 11.13
CA ALA A 316 -9.20 -26.85 11.95
C ALA A 316 -8.64 -25.75 11.04
N TRP A 317 -9.04 -24.50 11.29
CA TRP A 317 -8.42 -23.32 10.67
C TRP A 317 -6.98 -23.26 11.17
N VAL A 318 -6.04 -23.83 10.42
CA VAL A 318 -4.64 -24.00 10.84
C VAL A 318 -3.69 -23.35 9.86
N VAL A 319 -2.57 -22.87 10.39
CA VAL A 319 -1.42 -22.42 9.60
C VAL A 319 -0.34 -23.49 9.73
N GLU A 320 0.24 -23.90 8.59
CA GLU A 320 1.39 -24.77 8.59
C GLU A 320 2.61 -24.01 9.12
N VAL A 321 3.26 -24.55 10.15
CA VAL A 321 4.56 -24.05 10.63
C VAL A 321 5.63 -25.03 10.17
N PRO A 322 6.38 -24.69 9.10
CA PRO A 322 7.50 -25.49 8.64
C PRO A 322 8.45 -25.85 9.79
N PRO A 323 9.02 -27.07 9.83
CA PRO A 323 9.89 -27.50 10.92
C PRO A 323 11.11 -26.61 11.17
N ASP A 324 11.55 -25.88 10.14
CA ASP A 324 12.68 -24.93 10.12
C ASP A 324 12.26 -23.48 10.45
N THR A 325 10.99 -23.24 10.81
CA THR A 325 10.52 -21.91 11.17
C THR A 325 11.21 -21.42 12.46
N PRO A 326 11.89 -20.25 12.45
CA PRO A 326 12.53 -19.69 13.63
C PRO A 326 11.58 -19.59 14.82
N ARG A 327 12.09 -19.76 16.04
CA ARG A 327 11.25 -19.79 17.24
C ARG A 327 10.53 -18.46 17.51
N ASP A 328 11.18 -17.38 17.14
CA ASP A 328 10.72 -15.99 17.19
C ASP A 328 9.99 -15.55 15.91
N ALA A 329 9.79 -16.45 14.95
CA ALA A 329 8.99 -16.15 13.78
C ALA A 329 7.56 -15.77 14.20
N ALA A 330 7.18 -14.55 13.85
CA ALA A 330 5.86 -14.03 14.06
C ALA A 330 5.15 -13.83 12.73
N ARG A 331 3.82 -13.94 12.76
CA ARG A 331 2.94 -13.59 11.65
C ARG A 331 1.81 -12.70 12.14
N ALA A 332 1.30 -11.86 11.24
CA ALA A 332 0.07 -11.15 11.48
C ALA A 332 -1.11 -12.13 11.32
N TRP A 333 -1.71 -12.53 12.45
CA TRP A 333 -2.81 -13.51 12.44
C TRP A 333 -3.98 -13.09 11.53
N SER A 334 -4.20 -11.78 11.38
CA SER A 334 -5.28 -11.22 10.56
C SER A 334 -5.08 -11.46 9.06
N ALA A 335 -3.84 -11.49 8.58
CA ALA A 335 -3.54 -11.81 7.18
C ALA A 335 -3.82 -13.30 6.89
N ASP A 336 -3.40 -14.17 7.81
CA ASP A 336 -3.62 -15.61 7.69
C ASP A 336 -5.12 -15.97 7.78
N VAL A 337 -5.87 -15.36 8.72
CA VAL A 337 -7.31 -15.66 8.89
C VAL A 337 -8.16 -15.17 7.72
N VAL A 338 -7.82 -14.06 7.06
CA VAL A 338 -8.55 -13.60 5.87
C VAL A 338 -8.38 -14.60 4.74
N GLN A 339 -7.15 -15.05 4.47
CA GLN A 339 -6.88 -16.07 3.44
C GLN A 339 -7.60 -17.38 3.77
N ILE A 340 -7.52 -17.85 5.01
CA ILE A 340 -8.18 -19.09 5.43
C ILE A 340 -9.70 -18.94 5.38
N ALA A 341 -10.26 -17.78 5.72
CA ALA A 341 -11.70 -17.53 5.60
C ALA A 341 -12.17 -17.70 4.15
N ARG A 342 -11.41 -17.19 3.16
CA ARG A 342 -11.70 -17.38 1.74
C ARG A 342 -11.68 -18.84 1.32
N LEU A 343 -10.69 -19.61 1.78
CA LEU A 343 -10.63 -21.06 1.52
C LEU A 343 -11.90 -21.78 2.02
N HIS A 344 -12.54 -21.26 3.06
CA HIS A 344 -13.77 -21.78 3.65
C HIS A 344 -15.06 -21.08 3.18
N GLY A 345 -15.05 -20.35 2.07
CA GLY A 345 -16.27 -19.71 1.55
C GLY A 345 -16.82 -18.59 2.44
N SER A 346 -15.96 -18.03 3.30
CA SER A 346 -16.36 -17.13 4.37
C SER A 346 -15.55 -15.83 4.34
N ILE A 347 -16.08 -14.84 5.03
CA ILE A 347 -15.52 -13.51 5.17
C ILE A 347 -15.39 -13.18 6.65
N LEU A 348 -14.41 -12.38 7.02
CA LEU A 348 -14.18 -11.99 8.41
C LEU A 348 -15.18 -10.90 8.84
N ASP A 349 -15.82 -11.09 9.99
CA ASP A 349 -16.73 -10.13 10.60
C ASP A 349 -16.13 -9.57 11.90
N TRP A 350 -15.80 -8.28 11.84
CA TRP A 350 -15.24 -7.49 12.94
C TRP A 350 -16.31 -6.76 13.77
N SER A 351 -17.58 -6.85 13.38
CA SER A 351 -18.65 -6.02 13.93
C SER A 351 -19.08 -6.42 15.34
N HIS A 352 -18.66 -7.56 15.87
CA HIS A 352 -19.12 -8.07 17.15
C HIS A 352 -18.21 -7.65 18.32
N ALA A 353 -18.81 -7.19 19.43
CA ALA A 353 -18.08 -6.63 20.58
C ALA A 353 -17.26 -7.64 21.40
N GLY A 354 -17.77 -8.87 21.55
CA GLY A 354 -17.11 -9.94 22.33
C GLY A 354 -16.13 -10.83 21.57
N LYS A 355 -16.20 -10.88 20.24
CA LYS A 355 -15.40 -11.81 19.43
C LYS A 355 -15.26 -11.35 17.98
N VAL A 356 -14.25 -11.86 17.29
CA VAL A 356 -14.15 -11.82 15.83
C VAL A 356 -14.73 -13.13 15.30
N THR A 357 -15.64 -13.05 14.35
CA THR A 357 -16.25 -14.24 13.74
C THR A 357 -16.02 -14.26 12.24
N THR A 358 -16.37 -15.37 11.61
CA THR A 358 -16.43 -15.45 10.14
C THR A 358 -17.86 -15.67 9.71
N GLN A 359 -18.26 -15.13 8.57
CA GLN A 359 -19.61 -15.29 8.06
C GLN A 359 -19.51 -15.78 6.61
N ALA A 360 -20.21 -16.87 6.30
CA ALA A 360 -20.39 -17.25 4.90
C ALA A 360 -21.18 -16.14 4.20
N ILE A 361 -20.88 -15.85 2.93
CA ILE A 361 -21.54 -14.78 2.17
C ILE A 361 -23.08 -14.94 2.18
N GLU A 362 -23.56 -16.19 2.27
CA GLU A 362 -24.99 -16.52 2.25
C GLU A 362 -25.64 -16.57 3.64
N ALA A 363 -24.85 -16.48 4.72
CA ALA A 363 -25.32 -16.64 6.09
C ALA A 363 -25.78 -15.32 6.73
N GLY A 364 -26.00 -14.27 5.93
CA GLY A 364 -26.61 -13.00 6.34
C GLY A 364 -28.02 -13.17 6.91
N ARG A 365 -28.43 -12.28 7.82
CA ARG A 365 -29.84 -12.18 8.20
C ARG A 365 -30.62 -11.63 7.02
N LEU A 366 -31.86 -12.09 6.85
CA LEU A 366 -32.76 -11.57 5.81
C LEU A 366 -33.62 -10.44 6.38
N TRP A 367 -33.62 -9.30 5.71
CA TRP A 367 -34.45 -8.14 5.99
C TRP A 367 -35.34 -7.80 4.79
N ASN A 368 -36.50 -7.19 5.05
CA ASN A 368 -37.42 -6.75 4.01
C ASN A 368 -37.69 -5.25 4.19
N TYR A 369 -37.45 -4.47 3.15
CA TYR A 369 -37.67 -3.02 3.17
C TYR A 369 -38.40 -2.54 1.92
N GLN A 370 -39.28 -1.56 2.10
CA GLN A 370 -39.86 -0.79 1.02
C GLN A 370 -39.29 0.64 1.09
N VAL A 371 -38.66 1.11 0.03
CA VAL A 371 -38.01 2.43 -0.01
C VAL A 371 -38.58 3.30 -1.12
N GLU A 372 -38.63 4.61 -0.87
CA GLU A 372 -39.18 5.58 -1.83
C GLU A 372 -38.25 5.80 -3.03
N SER A 373 -36.93 5.84 -2.78
CA SER A 373 -35.91 6.05 -3.81
C SER A 373 -34.76 5.06 -3.64
N LEU A 374 -34.23 4.61 -4.78
CA LEU A 374 -33.11 3.69 -4.88
C LEU A 374 -32.10 4.28 -5.85
N ASN A 375 -30.92 4.66 -5.38
CA ASN A 375 -29.83 5.08 -6.26
C ASN A 375 -29.02 3.83 -6.63
N THR A 376 -28.94 3.51 -7.92
CA THR A 376 -28.19 2.35 -8.41
C THR A 376 -27.06 2.83 -9.32
N THR A 377 -25.83 2.52 -8.95
CA THR A 377 -24.66 2.76 -9.80
C THR A 377 -24.15 1.44 -10.36
N TYR A 378 -23.87 1.44 -11.66
CA TYR A 378 -23.27 0.33 -12.36
C TYR A 378 -21.82 0.67 -12.65
N GLN A 379 -20.92 -0.24 -12.31
CA GLN A 379 -19.50 -0.14 -12.63
C GLN A 379 -19.15 -1.37 -13.48
N GLY A 380 -18.50 -1.14 -14.63
CA GLY A 380 -18.10 -2.21 -15.56
C GLY A 380 -19.17 -2.63 -16.58
N ASP A 381 -18.96 -2.28 -17.85
CA ASP A 381 -19.52 -3.02 -18.97
C ASP A 381 -18.51 -4.11 -19.34
N THR A 382 -18.83 -5.39 -19.12
CA THR A 382 -17.99 -6.44 -19.70
C THR A 382 -18.13 -6.35 -21.21
N LEU A 383 -17.03 -6.02 -21.89
CA LEU A 383 -16.97 -5.94 -23.35
C LEU A 383 -17.33 -7.28 -24.04
N HIS A 384 -17.34 -8.40 -23.30
CA HIS A 384 -17.31 -9.76 -23.85
C HIS A 384 -18.53 -10.63 -23.51
N SER A 385 -19.57 -10.08 -22.86
CA SER A 385 -20.78 -10.87 -22.60
C SER A 385 -22.08 -10.04 -22.66
N PRO A 386 -22.71 -9.92 -23.84
CA PRO A 386 -23.91 -9.10 -24.03
C PRO A 386 -25.12 -9.53 -23.20
N ASN A 387 -25.12 -10.78 -22.70
CA ASN A 387 -26.17 -11.32 -21.84
C ASN A 387 -25.88 -11.16 -20.33
N HIS A 388 -24.72 -10.63 -19.96
CA HIS A 388 -24.25 -10.51 -18.57
C HIS A 388 -23.84 -9.07 -18.29
N LYS A 389 -24.82 -8.15 -18.33
CA LYS A 389 -24.61 -6.73 -18.01
C LYS A 389 -24.21 -6.55 -16.54
N GLY A 390 -23.26 -5.63 -16.30
CA GLY A 390 -22.83 -5.19 -14.98
C GLY A 390 -21.96 -6.19 -14.23
N TYR A 391 -20.91 -6.75 -14.83
CA TYR A 391 -19.87 -7.51 -14.12
C TYR A 391 -18.59 -6.64 -14.09
N ALA A 392 -18.29 -5.97 -12.98
CA ALA A 392 -17.01 -5.30 -12.82
C ALA A 392 -15.88 -6.30 -12.51
N ALA A 393 -16.22 -7.37 -11.77
CA ALA A 393 -15.27 -8.37 -11.33
C ALA A 393 -15.17 -9.51 -12.36
N GLU A 394 -14.02 -9.60 -13.06
CA GLU A 394 -13.77 -10.63 -14.07
C GLU A 394 -12.37 -11.26 -13.94
N PHE A 395 -12.29 -12.58 -14.11
CA PHE A 395 -11.01 -13.27 -14.27
C PHE A 395 -10.75 -13.49 -15.76
N LYS A 396 -9.87 -12.64 -16.32
CA LYS A 396 -9.39 -12.68 -17.70
C LYS A 396 -8.44 -13.86 -17.94
N ASN A 397 -8.93 -15.08 -17.76
CA ASN A 397 -8.14 -16.31 -17.86
C ASN A 397 -6.91 -16.27 -16.93
N ALA A 398 -7.13 -16.16 -15.62
CA ALA A 398 -6.05 -16.04 -14.63
C ALA A 398 -5.49 -17.42 -14.24
N GLN A 399 -4.16 -17.53 -14.13
CA GLN A 399 -3.54 -18.78 -13.71
C GLN A 399 -3.70 -19.00 -12.19
N LEU A 400 -4.25 -20.13 -11.79
CA LEU A 400 -4.32 -20.53 -10.38
C LEU A 400 -2.98 -21.14 -9.96
N THR A 401 -2.23 -20.43 -9.11
CA THR A 401 -0.91 -20.86 -8.63
C THR A 401 -0.98 -21.32 -7.16
N GLY A 402 -0.26 -22.39 -6.85
CA GLY A 402 -0.22 -22.98 -5.51
C GLY A 402 0.36 -24.38 -5.51
N THR A 403 0.76 -24.88 -4.34
CA THR A 403 1.20 -26.26 -4.12
C THR A 403 0.01 -27.08 -3.64
N PHE A 404 -0.74 -27.64 -4.59
CA PHE A 404 -1.89 -28.49 -4.28
C PHE A 404 -1.42 -29.93 -4.12
N VAL A 405 -1.76 -30.56 -3.00
CA VAL A 405 -1.51 -31.99 -2.82
C VAL A 405 -2.54 -32.73 -3.69
N ALA A 406 -2.08 -33.34 -4.78
CA ALA A 406 -2.88 -34.35 -5.47
C ALA A 406 -3.07 -35.53 -4.49
N GLU A 407 -4.30 -35.95 -4.26
CA GLU A 407 -4.60 -37.09 -3.39
C GLU A 407 -3.64 -38.26 -3.70
N ASN A 408 -2.88 -38.70 -2.70
CA ASN A 408 -2.01 -39.90 -2.66
C ASN A 408 -0.49 -39.79 -2.91
N LEU A 409 0.18 -38.66 -2.68
CA LEU A 409 1.66 -38.64 -2.67
C LEU A 409 2.26 -38.31 -1.29
N ILE A 410 2.58 -39.36 -0.54
CA ILE A 410 3.48 -39.30 0.63
C ILE A 410 4.89 -39.04 0.10
N ILE A 411 5.38 -37.82 0.32
CA ILE A 411 6.72 -37.40 -0.11
C ILE A 411 7.76 -37.96 0.88
N ASN A 412 8.49 -39.00 0.45
CA ASN A 412 9.72 -39.43 1.10
C ASN A 412 10.90 -38.66 0.48
N SER A 413 11.41 -37.65 1.19
CA SER A 413 12.63 -36.94 0.77
C SER A 413 13.86 -37.54 1.46
N ASP A 414 14.75 -38.14 0.67
CA ASP A 414 16.10 -38.50 1.10
C ASP A 414 16.94 -37.24 1.35
N ARG A 415 17.65 -37.21 2.48
CA ARG A 415 18.71 -36.23 2.75
C ARG A 415 19.98 -36.91 3.24
N ARG A 416 21.08 -36.63 2.53
CA ARG A 416 22.41 -36.47 3.10
C ARG A 416 23.05 -35.24 2.46
N LYS A 417 23.31 -34.19 3.25
CA LYS A 417 24.47 -33.28 3.16
C LYS A 417 24.25 -32.13 4.15
N GLY A 418 25.30 -31.80 4.89
CA GLY A 418 25.29 -30.79 5.96
C GLY A 418 24.85 -29.41 5.49
N LEU A 419 24.45 -28.58 6.47
CA LEU A 419 24.03 -27.19 6.28
C LEU A 419 25.04 -26.45 5.39
N PRO A 420 24.62 -25.86 4.26
CA PRO A 420 25.55 -25.21 3.36
C PRO A 420 26.02 -23.89 3.95
N GLN A 421 27.34 -23.70 4.03
CA GLN A 421 27.93 -22.38 4.23
C GLN A 421 27.42 -21.42 3.14
N ALA A 422 27.25 -20.14 3.49
CA ALA A 422 27.01 -19.10 2.49
C ALA A 422 28.13 -19.18 1.44
N LYS A 423 27.76 -19.40 0.18
CA LYS A 423 28.68 -19.45 -0.94
C LYS A 423 28.38 -18.29 -1.84
N TRP A 424 29.42 -17.69 -2.38
CA TRP A 424 29.30 -16.69 -3.44
C TRP A 424 29.76 -17.33 -4.73
N LYS A 425 29.00 -17.12 -5.79
CA LYS A 425 29.39 -17.53 -7.13
C LYS A 425 29.70 -16.28 -7.97
N PRO A 426 30.69 -16.35 -8.87
CA PRO A 426 30.85 -15.33 -9.90
C PRO A 426 29.57 -15.19 -10.72
N ARG A 427 29.09 -13.96 -10.86
CA ARG A 427 28.01 -13.57 -11.76
C ARG A 427 28.61 -12.97 -13.02
N THR A 428 28.07 -13.33 -14.18
CA THR A 428 28.46 -12.70 -15.44
C THR A 428 27.78 -11.32 -15.52
N PRO A 429 28.54 -10.21 -15.62
CA PRO A 429 27.96 -8.88 -15.70
C PRO A 429 27.11 -8.73 -16.98
N LYS A 430 25.92 -8.14 -16.85
CA LYS A 430 25.00 -7.95 -17.98
C LYS A 430 25.34 -6.64 -18.69
N LYS A 431 25.92 -6.74 -19.88
CA LYS A 431 26.21 -5.59 -20.74
C LYS A 431 25.00 -5.28 -21.64
N VAL A 432 24.55 -4.04 -21.64
CA VAL A 432 23.44 -3.57 -22.50
C VAL A 432 23.91 -2.32 -23.23
N THR A 433 23.72 -2.28 -24.55
CA THR A 433 24.03 -1.09 -25.36
C THR A 433 22.71 -0.53 -25.90
N LEU A 434 22.44 0.72 -25.59
CA LEU A 434 21.26 1.46 -26.02
C LEU A 434 21.70 2.53 -27.03
N ARG A 435 20.88 2.73 -28.07
CA ARG A 435 21.03 3.82 -29.03
C ARG A 435 19.85 4.77 -28.87
N SER A 436 20.11 6.05 -28.72
CA SER A 436 19.11 7.11 -28.57
C SER A 436 19.50 8.35 -29.38
N GLY A 437 18.55 9.28 -29.56
CA GLY A 437 18.70 10.44 -30.45
C GLY A 437 18.08 10.21 -31.82
N ASP A 438 18.60 10.88 -32.85
CA ASP A 438 18.09 10.82 -34.22
C ASP A 438 18.48 9.51 -34.89
N LEU A 439 17.53 8.63 -35.20
CA LEU A 439 17.84 7.34 -35.88
C LEU A 439 18.27 7.51 -37.34
N THR A 440 17.95 8.64 -37.96
CA THR A 440 18.35 9.02 -39.33
C THR A 440 19.49 10.04 -39.33
N TYR A 441 20.40 9.94 -38.34
CA TYR A 441 21.53 10.85 -38.15
C TYR A 441 22.45 10.96 -39.38
N ALA A 442 22.60 9.89 -40.16
CA ALA A 442 23.50 9.83 -41.31
C ALA A 442 22.98 10.58 -42.55
N SER A 443 21.71 11.01 -42.54
CA SER A 443 21.12 11.78 -43.64
C SER A 443 20.80 13.19 -43.16
N PRO A 444 20.96 14.22 -44.01
CA PRO A 444 20.59 15.59 -43.67
C PRO A 444 19.09 15.71 -43.34
N PRO A 445 18.67 16.77 -42.65
CA PRO A 445 17.25 17.08 -42.46
C PRO A 445 16.54 17.17 -43.81
N SER A 446 15.38 16.52 -43.92
CA SER A 446 14.60 16.48 -45.18
C SER A 446 14.06 17.85 -45.60
N THR A 447 14.07 18.83 -44.69
CA THR A 447 13.71 20.23 -44.92
C THR A 447 14.75 20.96 -45.78
N VAL A 448 16.02 20.56 -45.70
CA VAL A 448 17.12 21.19 -46.44
C VAL A 448 17.28 20.47 -47.78
N LYS A 449 16.72 21.05 -48.84
CA LYS A 449 16.87 20.54 -50.22
C LYS A 449 18.15 21.01 -50.89
N PHE A 450 18.59 22.22 -50.56
CA PHE A 450 19.79 22.88 -51.09
C PHE A 450 20.43 23.70 -49.98
N ILE A 451 21.75 23.82 -50.01
CA ILE A 451 22.50 24.77 -49.17
C ILE A 451 22.45 26.15 -49.85
N ARG A 452 22.00 27.17 -49.12
CA ARG A 452 21.70 28.52 -49.63
C ARG A 452 22.36 29.66 -48.88
N THR A 453 22.73 29.46 -47.62
CA THR A 453 23.26 30.52 -46.73
C THR A 453 24.32 29.95 -45.80
N MET A 454 25.25 30.80 -45.34
CA MET A 454 26.31 30.37 -44.42
C MET A 454 25.76 30.02 -43.03
N SER A 455 24.57 30.53 -42.68
CA SER A 455 23.82 30.19 -41.45
C SER A 455 23.41 28.73 -41.34
N GLN A 456 23.46 27.96 -42.43
CA GLN A 456 23.16 26.52 -42.39
C GLN A 456 24.33 25.66 -41.89
N ASN A 457 25.53 26.22 -41.70
CA ASN A 457 26.64 25.52 -41.08
C ASN A 457 26.35 25.20 -39.60
N PHE A 458 26.90 24.08 -39.11
CA PHE A 458 26.64 23.61 -37.74
C PHE A 458 27.09 24.60 -36.65
N ASP A 459 28.11 25.41 -36.91
CA ASP A 459 28.64 26.41 -36.00
C ASP A 459 27.97 27.78 -36.17
N ALA A 460 27.08 27.91 -37.15
CA ALA A 460 26.30 29.11 -37.47
C ALA A 460 24.81 28.97 -37.10
N SER A 461 24.49 28.09 -36.15
CA SER A 461 23.11 27.68 -35.77
C SER A 461 22.38 26.82 -36.79
N GLY A 462 23.11 26.21 -37.74
CA GLY A 462 22.55 25.25 -38.68
C GLY A 462 22.02 23.99 -37.98
N ASP A 463 21.14 23.28 -38.68
CA ASP A 463 20.54 22.04 -38.18
C ASP A 463 21.61 21.00 -37.84
N THR A 464 21.46 20.34 -36.69
CA THR A 464 22.30 19.21 -36.27
C THR A 464 21.44 18.02 -35.90
N LYS A 465 22.01 16.82 -36.02
CA LYS A 465 21.41 15.58 -35.52
C LYS A 465 22.38 14.89 -34.57
N THR A 466 21.86 14.27 -33.53
CA THR A 466 22.70 13.66 -32.49
C THR A 466 22.37 12.18 -32.34
N LEU A 467 23.41 11.35 -32.34
CA LEU A 467 23.32 9.94 -31.99
C LEU A 467 24.09 9.70 -30.69
N HIS A 468 23.38 9.19 -29.69
CA HIS A 468 23.96 8.72 -28.45
C HIS A 468 23.97 7.19 -28.40
N ILE A 469 25.11 6.63 -28.03
CA ILE A 469 25.27 5.20 -27.80
C ILE A 469 25.74 5.02 -26.35
N THR A 470 24.86 4.55 -25.49
CA THR A 470 25.14 4.32 -24.07
C THR A 470 25.28 2.84 -23.82
N THR A 471 26.44 2.42 -23.37
CA THR A 471 26.70 1.05 -22.91
C THR A 471 26.70 1.03 -21.40
N THR A 472 25.78 0.27 -20.81
CA THR A 472 25.70 0.02 -19.38
C THR A 472 26.18 -1.39 -19.04
N ILE A 473 26.74 -1.55 -17.85
CA ILE A 473 27.06 -2.85 -17.25
C ILE A 473 26.28 -2.94 -15.95
N ASP A 474 25.34 -3.87 -15.88
CA ASP A 474 24.40 -4.04 -14.77
C ASP A 474 23.65 -2.75 -14.40
N GLY A 475 23.22 -2.01 -15.42
CA GLY A 475 22.47 -0.76 -15.27
C GLY A 475 23.34 0.48 -14.99
N GLN A 476 24.63 0.32 -14.68
CA GLN A 476 25.55 1.44 -14.46
C GLN A 476 26.27 1.83 -15.76
N PRO A 477 26.47 3.13 -16.05
CA PRO A 477 27.10 3.58 -17.28
C PRO A 477 28.57 3.12 -17.34
N PHE A 478 28.97 2.53 -18.45
CA PHE A 478 30.34 2.10 -18.67
C PHE A 478 31.01 2.96 -19.73
N GLU A 479 30.30 3.19 -20.83
CA GLU A 479 30.80 3.93 -21.98
C GLU A 479 29.64 4.68 -22.63
N GLU A 480 29.86 5.94 -22.96
CA GLU A 480 28.95 6.79 -23.73
C GLU A 480 29.68 7.29 -24.96
N ILE A 481 29.06 7.15 -26.13
CA ILE A 481 29.57 7.69 -27.38
C ILE A 481 28.52 8.65 -27.94
N GLU A 482 28.94 9.86 -28.25
CA GLU A 482 28.12 10.91 -28.85
C GLU A 482 28.70 11.24 -30.24
N TYR A 483 27.85 11.16 -31.26
CA TYR A 483 28.12 11.69 -32.58
C TYR A 483 27.16 12.83 -32.85
N ILE A 484 27.68 13.99 -33.22
CA ILE A 484 26.89 15.11 -33.71
C ILE A 484 27.17 15.25 -35.19
N TYR A 485 26.10 15.23 -35.99
CA TYR A 485 26.12 15.44 -37.43
C TYR A 485 25.62 16.85 -37.74
N GLY A 486 26.20 17.48 -38.74
CA GLY A 486 25.84 18.82 -39.17
C GLY A 486 26.41 19.13 -40.55
N PHE A 487 25.97 20.23 -41.14
CA PHE A 487 26.57 20.75 -42.36
C PHE A 487 27.89 21.44 -42.04
N ARG A 488 28.92 21.13 -42.83
CA ARG A 488 30.25 21.74 -42.73
C ARG A 488 30.80 22.06 -44.12
N PHE A 489 30.78 23.34 -44.47
CA PHE A 489 31.23 23.86 -45.76
C PHE A 489 31.72 25.31 -45.63
N GLN A 490 32.57 25.75 -46.56
CA GLN A 490 32.97 27.14 -46.76
C GLN A 490 32.22 27.76 -47.94
N ALA A 491 32.20 29.08 -48.06
CA ALA A 491 31.60 29.74 -49.22
C ALA A 491 32.13 29.19 -50.54
N GLU A 492 33.43 28.95 -50.64
CA GLU A 492 34.06 28.42 -51.85
C GLU A 492 33.60 27.02 -52.25
N ASP A 493 33.18 26.21 -51.27
CA ASP A 493 32.69 24.86 -51.54
C ASP A 493 31.29 24.85 -52.17
N VAL A 494 30.52 25.90 -51.93
CA VAL A 494 29.08 25.98 -52.26
C VAL A 494 28.73 27.07 -53.26
N PHE A 495 29.67 27.99 -53.51
CA PHE A 495 29.50 29.09 -54.45
C PHE A 495 29.68 28.58 -55.88
N THR A 496 28.63 28.72 -56.68
CA THR A 496 28.70 28.48 -58.12
C THR A 496 28.34 29.77 -58.85
N PHE A 497 29.17 30.16 -59.82
CA PHE A 497 28.88 31.31 -60.66
C PHE A 497 27.93 30.88 -61.78
N ASP A 498 26.66 31.30 -61.69
CA ASP A 498 25.69 31.04 -62.74
C ASP A 498 25.85 32.08 -63.86
N LEU A 499 26.41 31.62 -64.98
CA LEU A 499 26.66 32.42 -66.18
C LEU A 499 25.37 32.99 -66.81
N ILE A 500 24.18 32.45 -66.48
CA ILE A 500 22.90 32.85 -67.08
C ILE A 500 22.31 34.06 -66.34
N VAL A 501 22.36 34.07 -65.01
CA VAL A 501 21.86 35.18 -64.17
C VAL A 501 22.94 36.19 -63.80
N ASN A 502 24.21 35.90 -64.15
CA ASN A 502 25.37 36.74 -63.84
C ASN A 502 25.44 37.09 -62.34
N ALA A 503 25.03 36.13 -61.52
CA ALA A 503 24.91 36.25 -60.07
C ALA A 503 25.48 34.97 -59.43
N GLY A 504 26.15 35.13 -58.29
CA GLY A 504 26.58 33.99 -57.49
C GLY A 504 25.36 33.30 -56.90
N VAL A 505 25.20 32.00 -57.17
CA VAL A 505 24.12 31.18 -56.60
C VAL A 505 24.74 30.08 -55.76
N TYR A 506 24.23 29.92 -54.55
CA TYR A 506 24.50 28.78 -53.69
C TYR A 506 23.64 27.61 -54.16
N TYR A 507 24.25 26.64 -54.83
CA TYR A 507 23.51 25.51 -55.36
C TYR A 507 24.36 24.24 -55.27
N THR A 508 24.22 23.52 -54.17
CA THR A 508 24.86 22.22 -54.01
C THR A 508 23.97 21.24 -53.24
N GLU A 509 24.24 19.95 -53.42
CA GLU A 509 23.50 18.88 -52.77
C GLU A 509 23.88 18.80 -51.28
N PRO A 510 22.90 18.87 -50.35
CA PRO A 510 23.17 18.84 -48.90
C PRO A 510 23.95 17.61 -48.43
N LYS A 511 23.85 16.49 -49.17
CA LYS A 511 24.46 15.22 -48.81
C LYS A 511 26.00 15.28 -48.78
N ASP A 512 26.61 16.11 -49.62
CA ASP A 512 28.08 16.18 -49.75
C ASP A 512 28.74 16.87 -48.56
N PHE A 513 27.99 17.71 -47.84
CA PHE A 513 28.47 18.50 -46.72
C PHE A 513 27.91 18.06 -45.36
N TRP A 514 27.02 17.07 -45.35
CA TRP A 514 26.47 16.47 -44.14
C TRP A 514 27.39 15.39 -43.59
N GLY A 515 27.96 15.60 -42.40
CA GLY A 515 28.89 14.64 -41.81
C GLY A 515 29.02 14.80 -40.30
N VAL A 516 29.87 13.97 -39.69
CA VAL A 516 30.17 14.06 -38.26
C VAL A 516 30.97 15.34 -38.00
N VAL A 517 30.37 16.28 -37.28
CA VAL A 517 31.00 17.54 -36.88
C VAL A 517 31.63 17.44 -35.48
N SER A 518 31.17 16.51 -34.65
CA SER A 518 31.74 16.23 -33.33
C SER A 518 31.60 14.75 -32.96
N TYR A 519 32.64 14.20 -32.36
CA TYR A 519 32.67 12.86 -31.80
C TYR A 519 33.22 12.92 -30.39
N LYS A 520 32.48 12.36 -29.42
CA LYS A 520 32.94 12.21 -28.04
C LYS A 520 32.76 10.78 -27.58
N LYS A 521 33.78 10.26 -26.91
CA LYS A 521 33.75 8.97 -26.23
C LYS A 521 34.12 9.16 -24.77
N LYS A 522 33.13 8.97 -23.90
CA LYS A 522 33.24 9.08 -22.45
C LYS A 522 33.29 7.70 -21.82
N VAL A 523 34.35 7.41 -21.06
CA VAL A 523 34.55 6.13 -20.39
C VAL A 523 34.57 6.35 -18.89
N TYR A 524 33.63 5.71 -18.19
CA TYR A 524 33.49 5.82 -16.75
C TYR A 524 34.50 4.93 -16.03
N ARG A 525 35.11 5.47 -14.98
CA ARG A 525 36.07 4.76 -14.13
C ARG A 525 35.39 4.41 -12.81
N TYR A 526 35.68 3.21 -12.34
CA TYR A 526 35.14 2.69 -11.09
C TYR A 526 36.28 2.11 -10.24
N ASP A 527 36.12 2.20 -8.93
CA ASP A 527 37.00 1.53 -7.99
C ASP A 527 36.93 0.01 -8.20
N LYS A 528 38.10 -0.62 -8.30
CA LYS A 528 38.22 -2.07 -8.49
C LYS A 528 37.71 -2.85 -7.27
N ARG A 529 37.84 -2.28 -6.07
CA ARG A 529 37.51 -2.99 -4.83
C ARG A 529 36.02 -2.96 -4.53
N TYR A 530 35.41 -1.78 -4.52
CA TYR A 530 34.02 -1.61 -4.08
C TYR A 530 33.05 -1.24 -5.21
N GLY A 531 33.55 -0.84 -6.38
CA GLY A 531 32.72 -0.49 -7.52
C GLY A 531 32.11 0.92 -7.47
N PHE A 532 32.63 1.82 -6.64
CA PHE A 532 32.21 3.23 -6.63
C PHE A 532 32.75 3.99 -7.85
N PRO A 533 32.00 4.93 -8.44
CA PRO A 533 32.48 5.74 -9.55
C PRO A 533 33.61 6.67 -9.12
N LEU A 534 34.70 6.69 -9.87
CA LEU A 534 35.87 7.55 -9.65
C LEU A 534 35.88 8.77 -10.59
N GLY A 535 34.85 8.91 -11.43
CA GLY A 535 34.74 9.90 -12.49
C GLY A 535 34.84 9.27 -13.87
N HIS A 536 35.26 10.04 -14.87
CA HIS A 536 35.30 9.59 -16.27
C HIS A 536 36.40 10.29 -17.07
N VAL A 537 36.75 9.69 -18.20
CA VAL A 537 37.61 10.33 -19.20
C VAL A 537 36.85 10.40 -20.50
N THR A 538 36.72 11.61 -21.03
CA THR A 538 36.14 11.85 -22.34
C THR A 538 37.25 12.20 -23.31
N LYS A 539 37.32 11.47 -24.43
CA LYS A 539 38.21 11.74 -25.55
C LYS A 539 37.38 11.90 -26.80
N GLY A 540 37.82 12.76 -27.69
CA GLY A 540 37.08 13.00 -28.91
C GLY A 540 37.71 14.05 -29.77
N TRP A 541 36.90 14.62 -30.63
CA TRP A 541 37.25 15.77 -31.43
C TRP A 541 35.98 16.52 -31.83
N LYS A 542 36.08 17.83 -32.04
CA LYS A 542 35.06 18.63 -32.73
C LYS A 542 35.71 19.45 -33.83
N TYR A 543 34.97 19.71 -34.91
CA TYR A 543 35.39 20.72 -35.87
C TYR A 543 35.19 22.10 -35.26
N LEU A 544 36.16 22.98 -35.49
CA LEU A 544 36.12 24.38 -35.12
C LEU A 544 36.74 25.20 -36.26
N ARG A 545 36.34 26.45 -36.39
CA ARG A 545 37.05 27.46 -37.18
C ARG A 545 37.28 28.71 -36.31
N PHE A 546 38.26 29.51 -36.68
CA PHE A 546 38.69 30.68 -35.92
C PHE A 546 37.89 31.93 -36.27
N LYS A 547 37.41 32.00 -37.52
CA LYS A 547 36.46 33.00 -37.97
C LYS A 547 35.29 32.30 -38.64
N GLN A 548 34.09 32.79 -38.36
CA GLN A 548 32.87 32.38 -39.03
C GLN A 548 32.64 33.32 -40.22
N GLU A 549 32.36 32.75 -41.39
CA GLU A 549 31.96 33.53 -42.56
C GLU A 549 30.55 34.07 -42.38
N SER A 550 30.34 35.31 -42.81
CA SER A 550 29.01 35.88 -42.97
C SER A 550 28.48 35.58 -44.37
N ASP A 551 27.26 36.04 -44.67
CA ASP A 551 26.73 35.97 -46.03
C ASP A 551 27.46 36.92 -47.02
N GLU A 552 28.48 37.67 -46.56
CA GLU A 552 29.35 38.51 -47.39
C GLU A 552 30.50 37.77 -48.09
N LEU A 553 30.65 36.46 -47.86
CA LEU A 553 31.57 35.58 -48.59
C LEU A 553 33.05 35.98 -48.49
N GLU A 554 33.55 36.11 -47.27
CA GLU A 554 34.89 36.60 -46.99
C GLU A 554 35.98 35.75 -47.65
N THR A 555 35.85 34.42 -47.70
CA THR A 555 36.86 33.55 -48.32
C THR A 555 36.96 33.71 -49.84
N LEU A 556 35.86 34.08 -50.52
CA LEU A 556 35.92 34.41 -51.95
C LEU A 556 36.65 35.72 -52.22
N LYS A 557 36.75 36.62 -51.24
CA LYS A 557 37.46 37.91 -51.36
C LYS A 557 38.98 37.77 -51.19
N LEU A 558 39.47 36.62 -50.74
CA LEU A 558 40.89 36.32 -50.53
C LEU A 558 41.46 35.68 -51.81
N PHE A 559 41.71 36.52 -52.83
CA PHE A 559 41.91 36.10 -54.21
C PHE A 559 43.34 35.68 -54.58
N ASP A 560 44.38 36.08 -53.84
CA ASP A 560 45.76 35.74 -54.19
C ASP A 560 46.29 34.57 -53.34
N PRO A 561 46.31 33.32 -53.87
CA PRO A 561 46.85 32.18 -53.15
C PRO A 561 48.38 32.28 -52.90
N ASN A 562 49.07 33.24 -53.52
CA ASN A 562 50.49 33.50 -53.29
C ASN A 562 50.76 34.58 -52.23
N ASP A 563 49.73 35.33 -51.80
CA ASP A 563 49.88 36.28 -50.68
C ASP A 563 49.82 35.49 -49.36
N PRO A 564 50.90 35.47 -48.56
CA PRO A 564 50.91 34.79 -47.26
C PRO A 564 49.83 35.30 -46.30
N ILE A 565 49.41 36.56 -46.41
CA ILE A 565 48.37 37.16 -45.56
C ILE A 565 46.98 36.64 -45.94
N ASP A 566 46.68 36.55 -47.24
CA ASP A 566 45.43 35.97 -47.73
C ASP A 566 45.35 34.49 -47.35
N GLN A 567 46.47 33.75 -47.46
CA GLN A 567 46.53 32.36 -47.06
C GLN A 567 46.30 32.18 -45.54
N LEU A 568 46.98 32.97 -44.70
CA LEU A 568 46.78 32.95 -43.24
C LEU A 568 45.35 33.36 -42.86
N SER A 569 44.75 34.31 -43.58
CA SER A 569 43.37 34.75 -43.36
C SER A 569 42.37 33.67 -43.75
N ARG A 570 42.59 32.99 -44.88
CA ARG A 570 41.75 31.89 -45.36
C ARG A 570 41.80 30.69 -44.41
N ASP A 571 42.98 30.38 -43.87
CA ASP A 571 43.18 29.33 -42.86
C ASP A 571 42.31 29.52 -41.60
N LEU A 572 41.94 30.76 -41.25
CA LEU A 572 41.06 31.01 -40.10
C LEU A 572 39.61 30.56 -40.33
N TYR A 573 39.17 30.46 -41.57
CA TYR A 573 37.81 30.04 -41.94
C TYR A 573 37.70 28.53 -42.18
N VAL A 574 38.83 27.82 -42.27
CA VAL A 574 38.88 26.37 -42.49
C VAL A 574 38.49 25.63 -41.21
N PHE A 575 37.62 24.63 -41.38
CA PHE A 575 37.25 23.75 -40.29
C PHE A 575 38.39 22.79 -39.94
N GLU A 576 38.93 22.96 -38.74
CA GLU A 576 39.97 22.11 -38.19
C GLU A 576 39.42 21.15 -37.15
N LYS A 577 39.96 19.94 -37.15
CA LYS A 577 39.59 18.90 -36.20
C LYS A 577 40.38 19.09 -34.91
N VAL A 578 39.72 19.61 -33.87
CA VAL A 578 40.34 19.92 -32.57
C VAL A 578 40.03 18.81 -31.56
N PRO A 579 41.04 18.27 -30.84
CA PRO A 579 40.81 17.20 -29.89
C PRO A 579 40.02 17.69 -28.68
N ILE A 580 39.06 16.86 -28.25
CA ILE A 580 38.35 17.03 -26.98
C ILE A 580 39.04 16.19 -25.93
N VAL A 581 39.49 16.83 -24.86
CA VAL A 581 40.03 16.16 -23.67
C VAL A 581 39.25 16.64 -22.46
N GLU A 582 38.49 15.74 -21.85
CA GLU A 582 37.83 16.00 -20.59
C GLU A 582 38.12 14.89 -19.59
N ARG A 583 38.34 15.29 -18.34
CA ARG A 583 38.59 14.40 -17.21
C ARG A 583 37.74 14.84 -16.05
N SER A 584 36.95 13.91 -15.52
CA SER A 584 36.23 14.07 -14.28
C SER A 584 36.81 13.14 -13.22
N LEU A 585 36.97 13.66 -12.01
CA LEU A 585 37.45 12.96 -10.84
C LEU A 585 36.42 13.13 -9.72
N ILE A 586 36.02 12.02 -9.12
CA ILE A 586 35.10 11.97 -7.98
C ILE A 586 35.89 11.45 -6.78
N ASN A 587 35.90 12.22 -5.69
CA ASN A 587 36.51 11.81 -4.44
C ASN A 587 35.43 11.24 -3.51
N ASN A 588 35.41 9.92 -3.36
CA ASN A 588 34.47 9.24 -2.47
C ASN A 588 35.10 9.03 -1.09
N VAL A 589 34.32 9.29 -0.04
CA VAL A 589 34.69 9.02 1.35
C VAL A 589 33.60 8.20 2.03
N ALA A 590 33.97 7.37 3.01
CA ALA A 590 33.01 6.54 3.72
C ALA A 590 32.24 7.39 4.75
N PHE A 591 30.95 7.08 4.96
CA PHE A 591 30.15 7.79 5.98
C PHE A 591 30.75 7.66 7.39
N ARG A 592 31.27 6.47 7.73
CA ARG A 592 31.87 6.20 9.05
C ARG A 592 33.06 7.11 9.39
N ASP A 593 33.73 7.68 8.40
CA ASP A 593 34.89 8.56 8.63
C ASP A 593 34.45 9.93 9.18
N TYR A 594 33.17 10.27 9.05
CA TYR A 594 32.61 11.57 9.44
C TYR A 594 31.44 11.50 10.44
N TYR A 595 30.67 10.40 10.42
CA TYR A 595 29.47 10.22 11.23
C TYR A 595 29.65 9.03 12.17
N ALA A 596 29.64 9.28 13.49
CA ALA A 596 29.86 8.26 14.51
C ALA A 596 28.77 7.18 14.56
N ASP A 597 27.56 7.54 14.16
CA ASP A 597 26.35 6.72 14.16
C ASP A 597 26.05 6.08 12.79
N ALA A 598 26.96 6.24 11.82
CA ALA A 598 26.88 5.48 10.57
C ALA A 598 27.18 4.00 10.88
N GLU A 599 26.19 3.29 11.42
CA GLU A 599 26.23 1.85 11.64
C GLU A 599 26.44 1.16 10.30
N GLU A 600 27.65 0.66 10.07
CA GLU A 600 27.92 -0.22 8.95
C GLU A 600 27.30 -1.58 9.26
N GLN A 601 26.47 -2.08 8.34
CA GLN A 601 26.21 -3.51 8.29
C GLN A 601 27.56 -4.21 8.30
N SER A 602 27.78 -5.10 9.25
CA SER A 602 29.08 -5.77 9.39
C SER A 602 29.45 -6.50 8.10
N ALA A 603 30.71 -6.40 7.68
CA ALA A 603 31.26 -7.24 6.60
C ALA A 603 31.17 -8.73 6.94
N TRP A 604 30.90 -9.05 8.20
CA TRP A 604 30.77 -10.39 8.71
C TRP A 604 29.33 -10.86 8.63
N VAL A 605 29.08 -11.84 7.77
CA VAL A 605 27.80 -12.54 7.72
C VAL A 605 27.85 -13.69 8.72
N PRO A 606 27.01 -13.67 9.77
CA PRO A 606 26.91 -14.80 10.68
C PRO A 606 26.31 -16.00 9.92
N TYR A 607 26.90 -17.18 10.12
CA TYR A 607 26.32 -18.44 9.74
C TYR A 607 26.43 -19.43 10.90
N LYS A 608 25.43 -20.29 11.02
CA LYS A 608 25.37 -21.30 12.07
C LYS A 608 26.31 -22.46 11.71
N HIS A 609 27.28 -22.73 12.58
CA HIS A 609 28.16 -23.88 12.49
C HIS A 609 27.75 -24.92 13.53
N CYS A 610 27.43 -26.13 13.09
CA CYS A 610 27.15 -27.24 14.00
C CYS A 610 28.47 -27.89 14.44
N ASN A 611 28.70 -27.93 15.75
CA ASN A 611 29.81 -28.65 16.34
C ASN A 611 29.51 -30.16 16.38
N PRO A 612 30.56 -31.02 16.41
CA PRO A 612 30.40 -32.47 16.48
C PRO A 612 29.63 -32.99 17.70
N ASP A 613 29.54 -32.19 18.77
CA ASP A 613 28.85 -32.51 20.02
C ASP A 613 27.34 -32.19 19.99
N GLY A 614 26.83 -31.68 18.86
CA GLY A 614 25.43 -31.27 18.72
C GLY A 614 25.12 -29.86 19.24
N THR A 615 26.13 -29.12 19.71
CA THR A 615 26.00 -27.68 19.95
C THR A 615 26.14 -26.92 18.63
N SER A 616 25.64 -25.69 18.57
CA SER A 616 25.90 -24.79 17.45
C SER A 616 26.64 -23.55 17.93
N GLU A 617 27.61 -23.10 17.15
CA GLU A 617 28.24 -21.80 17.34
C GLU A 617 28.00 -20.93 16.10
N THR A 618 27.80 -19.63 16.33
CA THR A 618 27.75 -18.66 15.23
C THR A 618 29.18 -18.39 14.78
N ARG A 619 29.52 -18.85 13.57
CA ARG A 619 30.76 -18.43 12.90
C ARG A 619 30.46 -17.29 11.96
N TYR A 620 31.48 -16.50 11.70
CA TYR A 620 31.38 -15.38 10.78
C TYR A 620 32.20 -15.69 9.53
N VAL A 621 31.64 -15.36 8.37
CA VAL A 621 32.38 -15.34 7.11
C VAL A 621 32.35 -13.92 6.58
N ILE A 622 33.47 -13.46 6.03
CA ILE A 622 33.54 -12.14 5.39
C ILE A 622 32.72 -12.22 4.11
N ASP A 623 31.73 -11.34 3.97
CA ASP A 623 31.02 -11.14 2.71
C ASP A 623 31.96 -10.44 1.72
N PRO A 624 32.43 -11.13 0.68
CA PRO A 624 33.32 -10.54 -0.32
C PRO A 624 32.61 -9.47 -1.16
N THR A 625 31.28 -9.33 -1.06
CA THR A 625 30.49 -8.30 -1.74
C THR A 625 30.30 -7.03 -0.91
N TRP A 626 30.70 -7.07 0.37
CA TRP A 626 30.56 -5.96 1.29
C TRP A 626 31.39 -4.75 0.82
N ALA A 627 30.77 -3.58 0.91
CA ALA A 627 31.41 -2.30 0.68
C ALA A 627 30.87 -1.30 1.71
N PRO A 628 31.71 -0.42 2.26
CA PRO A 628 31.23 0.65 3.12
C PRO A 628 30.35 1.59 2.30
N THR A 629 29.34 2.20 2.93
CA THR A 629 28.55 3.24 2.26
C THR A 629 29.41 4.49 2.12
N CYS A 630 29.50 5.03 0.91
CA CYS A 630 30.28 6.24 0.61
C CYS A 630 29.42 7.37 0.04
N PHE A 631 29.90 8.60 0.14
CA PHE A 631 29.39 9.77 -0.57
C PHE A 631 30.54 10.53 -1.26
N ALA A 632 30.22 11.34 -2.27
CA ALA A 632 31.20 12.16 -2.98
C ALA A 632 31.44 13.45 -2.17
N ILE A 633 32.65 13.62 -1.62
CA ILE A 633 33.01 14.86 -0.91
C ILE A 633 33.42 15.97 -1.87
N GLY A 634 33.77 15.63 -3.11
CA GLY A 634 34.03 16.61 -4.13
C GLY A 634 34.27 15.99 -5.49
N ASP A 635 33.91 16.75 -6.51
CA ASP A 635 34.00 16.38 -7.92
C ASP A 635 34.76 17.47 -8.66
N LEU A 636 35.66 17.10 -9.56
CA LEU A 636 36.41 18.02 -10.41
C LEU A 636 36.30 17.54 -11.85
N THR A 637 35.76 18.37 -12.72
CA THR A 637 35.72 18.13 -14.16
C THR A 637 36.50 19.23 -14.86
N TYR A 638 37.54 18.84 -15.60
CA TYR A 638 38.30 19.70 -16.48
C TYR A 638 38.00 19.29 -17.92
N SER A 639 37.62 20.24 -18.76
CA SER A 639 37.35 20.03 -20.19
C SER A 639 38.10 21.05 -21.01
N SER A 640 38.80 20.58 -22.03
CA SER A 640 39.58 21.40 -22.94
C SER A 640 39.34 20.94 -24.37
N CYS A 641 38.99 21.89 -25.22
CA CYS A 641 38.92 21.71 -26.66
C CYS A 641 39.10 23.06 -27.35
N PHE A 642 40.35 23.45 -27.54
CA PHE A 642 40.72 24.67 -28.24
C PHE A 642 41.94 24.44 -29.14
N ASN A 643 42.11 25.34 -30.11
CA ASN A 643 43.29 25.40 -30.95
C ASN A 643 43.74 26.87 -31.09
N VAL A 644 44.97 27.08 -31.55
CA VAL A 644 45.57 28.41 -31.73
C VAL A 644 46.10 28.55 -33.16
N LYS A 645 45.90 29.72 -33.78
CA LYS A 645 46.44 30.07 -35.10
C LYS A 645 47.14 31.43 -35.06
N PRO A 646 48.18 31.63 -35.89
CA PRO A 646 48.79 32.95 -36.05
C PRO A 646 47.73 33.98 -36.44
N ASN A 647 47.87 35.19 -35.93
CA ASN A 647 47.02 36.30 -36.34
C ASN A 647 47.48 36.81 -37.71
N PRO A 648 46.64 36.81 -38.76
CA PRO A 648 47.02 37.30 -40.10
C PRO A 648 47.39 38.79 -40.09
N ASP A 649 46.97 39.55 -39.07
CA ASP A 649 47.37 40.94 -38.88
C ASP A 649 48.84 41.09 -38.40
N LEU A 650 49.58 39.98 -38.25
CA LEU A 650 51.03 39.93 -38.05
C LEU A 650 51.71 39.95 -39.43
N ILE A 651 52.23 41.10 -39.85
CA ILE A 651 52.93 41.23 -41.12
C ILE A 651 54.24 40.42 -41.05
N PRO A 652 54.55 39.54 -42.03
CA PRO A 652 55.75 38.67 -41.99
C PRO A 652 57.10 39.40 -41.83
N GLY A 653 57.15 40.72 -42.09
CA GLY A 653 58.32 41.57 -41.85
C GLY A 653 58.40 42.20 -40.45
N GLU A 654 57.27 42.38 -39.76
CA GLU A 654 57.24 43.02 -38.43
C GLU A 654 57.71 42.08 -37.30
N ILE A 655 57.67 40.76 -37.52
CA ILE A 655 58.13 39.74 -36.53
C ILE A 655 59.58 40.01 -36.08
N TYR A 656 60.41 40.61 -36.95
CA TYR A 656 61.78 41.02 -36.63
C TYR A 656 61.89 42.43 -36.02
N GLU A 657 60.93 43.32 -36.27
CA GLU A 657 60.89 44.69 -35.69
C GLU A 657 60.32 44.72 -34.26
N TYR A 658 59.42 43.79 -33.91
CA TYR A 658 58.87 43.66 -32.55
C TYR A 658 59.95 43.40 -31.48
N ALA A 659 61.05 42.71 -31.85
CA ALA A 659 62.19 42.50 -30.97
C ALA A 659 63.06 43.76 -30.76
N ILE A 660 62.88 44.80 -31.58
CA ILE A 660 63.70 46.02 -31.59
C ILE A 660 62.93 47.20 -30.94
N ASN A 661 61.59 47.23 -31.04
CA ASN A 661 60.77 48.38 -30.66
C ASN A 661 59.84 48.19 -29.42
N ASP A 662 59.96 47.11 -28.65
CA ASP A 662 59.16 46.85 -27.43
C ASP A 662 57.62 46.86 -27.62
N ILE A 663 57.14 46.71 -28.87
CA ILE A 663 55.71 46.59 -29.16
C ILE A 663 55.29 45.14 -28.85
N PRO A 664 54.26 44.89 -28.03
CA PRO A 664 53.84 43.53 -27.72
C PRO A 664 53.29 42.85 -29.00
N PRO A 665 53.71 41.61 -29.33
CA PRO A 665 53.19 40.90 -30.48
C PRO A 665 51.68 40.74 -30.36
N LYS A 666 50.95 40.92 -31.47
CA LYS A 666 49.50 40.66 -31.48
C LYS A 666 49.24 39.21 -31.03
N PRO A 667 48.27 38.97 -30.15
CA PRO A 667 47.99 37.63 -29.66
C PRO A 667 47.53 36.72 -30.79
N PHE A 668 47.85 35.42 -30.66
CA PHE A 668 47.31 34.37 -31.52
C PHE A 668 45.77 34.39 -31.48
N VAL A 669 45.13 34.02 -32.59
CA VAL A 669 43.68 33.81 -32.61
C VAL A 669 43.40 32.45 -31.99
N ILE A 670 42.46 32.41 -31.05
CA ILE A 670 42.14 31.18 -30.30
C ILE A 670 40.68 30.84 -30.50
N ALA A 671 40.41 29.60 -30.92
CA ALA A 671 39.06 29.09 -31.11
C ALA A 671 38.82 27.87 -30.22
N GLY A 672 37.59 27.78 -29.69
CA GLY A 672 37.17 26.70 -28.81
C GLY A 672 37.05 27.15 -27.35
N ASP A 673 36.99 26.16 -26.46
CA ASP A 673 36.57 26.35 -25.08
C ASP A 673 37.45 25.57 -24.11
N GLU A 674 37.64 26.16 -22.94
CA GLU A 674 38.18 25.49 -21.76
C GLU A 674 37.27 25.74 -20.57
N SER A 675 37.00 24.71 -19.79
CA SER A 675 36.16 24.82 -18.61
C SER A 675 36.64 23.93 -17.47
N ILE A 676 36.46 24.42 -16.25
CA ILE A 676 36.74 23.72 -15.01
C ILE A 676 35.52 23.84 -14.12
N THR A 677 34.90 22.71 -13.80
CA THR A 677 33.83 22.63 -12.81
C THR A 677 34.34 21.90 -11.59
N LYS A 678 34.22 22.53 -10.42
CA LYS A 678 34.60 21.94 -9.13
C LYS A 678 33.43 22.02 -8.16
N LYS A 679 32.99 20.87 -7.68
CA LYS A 679 32.06 20.71 -6.58
C LYS A 679 32.82 20.25 -5.35
N SER A 680 32.55 20.84 -4.19
CA SER A 680 33.14 20.41 -2.92
C SER A 680 32.13 20.55 -1.79
N ILE A 681 32.12 19.57 -0.89
CA ILE A 681 31.23 19.51 0.25
C ILE A 681 32.04 19.73 1.52
N ARG A 682 31.60 20.66 2.37
CA ARG A 682 32.10 20.84 3.72
C ARG A 682 31.06 20.37 4.72
N LEU A 683 31.39 19.34 5.48
CA LEU A 683 30.50 18.71 6.44
C LEU A 683 30.53 19.44 7.78
N ARG A 684 29.37 19.54 8.42
CA ARG A 684 29.19 19.97 9.82
C ARG A 684 28.38 18.88 10.53
N PRO A 685 29.00 17.73 10.87
CA PRO A 685 28.29 16.63 11.52
C PRO A 685 27.83 17.06 12.91
N ALA A 686 26.62 16.66 13.29
CA ALA A 686 26.07 16.88 14.62
C ALA A 686 26.90 16.16 15.71
N ARG A 687 27.47 15.00 15.36
CA ARG A 687 28.38 14.21 16.19
C ARG A 687 29.58 13.77 15.35
N PRO A 688 30.73 14.47 15.42
CA PRO A 688 31.91 14.07 14.67
C PRO A 688 32.41 12.68 15.10
N ALA A 689 32.82 11.87 14.13
CA ALA A 689 33.43 10.57 14.39
C ALA A 689 34.66 10.68 15.32
N GLY A 690 34.77 9.75 16.29
CA GLY A 690 35.94 9.63 17.18
C GLY A 690 35.93 10.48 18.46
N ILE A 691 34.90 11.30 18.70
CA ILE A 691 34.74 12.03 19.97
C ILE A 691 33.63 11.38 20.79
N ASN A 692 33.99 10.77 21.93
CA ASN A 692 33.04 10.30 22.92
C ASN A 692 32.40 11.50 23.63
N ILE A 693 31.32 12.03 23.06
CA ILE A 693 30.49 13.04 23.71
C ILE A 693 29.56 12.29 24.68
N PRO A 694 29.49 12.68 25.97
CA PRO A 694 28.54 12.08 26.90
C PRO A 694 27.10 12.23 26.38
N PRO A 695 26.18 11.30 26.72
CA PRO A 695 24.80 11.34 26.25
C PRO A 695 24.16 12.69 26.61
N LEU A 696 23.78 13.44 25.58
CA LEU A 696 23.09 14.72 25.70
C LEU A 696 21.71 14.51 26.32
N THR A 697 21.25 15.47 27.13
CA THR A 697 19.88 15.48 27.67
C THR A 697 18.85 15.60 26.54
N ALA A 698 17.62 15.13 26.76
CA ALA A 698 16.55 15.14 25.76
C ALA A 698 16.33 16.53 25.12
N ASP A 699 16.46 17.61 25.90
CA ASP A 699 16.31 18.99 25.40
C ASP A 699 17.46 19.46 24.50
N GLN A 700 18.68 18.90 24.64
CA GLN A 700 19.82 19.24 23.79
C GLN A 700 19.86 18.44 22.48
N SER A 701 19.09 17.35 22.40
CA SER A 701 19.02 16.51 21.20
C SER A 701 18.23 17.14 20.05
N ALA A 702 17.38 18.14 20.34
CA ALA A 702 16.55 18.84 19.34
C ALA A 702 17.30 19.88 18.48
N ILE A 703 18.55 20.22 18.82
CA ILE A 703 19.32 21.31 18.17
C ILE A 703 20.40 20.79 17.21
N LEU A 704 20.65 19.47 17.17
CA LEU A 704 21.80 18.88 16.49
C LEU A 704 21.37 18.09 15.25
N PHE A 705 21.01 18.80 14.18
CA PHE A 705 20.86 18.23 12.85
C PHE A 705 22.21 18.23 12.12
N ASP A 706 22.50 17.15 11.38
CA ASP A 706 23.62 17.14 10.43
C ASP A 706 23.40 18.23 9.39
N ARG A 707 24.47 18.96 9.04
CA ARG A 707 24.42 19.97 7.97
C ARG A 707 25.65 19.83 7.08
N PHE A 708 25.53 20.25 5.83
CA PHE A 708 26.68 20.41 4.95
C PHE A 708 26.52 21.62 4.03
N THR A 709 27.65 22.23 3.70
CA THR A 709 27.72 23.31 2.72
C THR A 709 28.31 22.75 1.44
N GLU A 710 27.56 22.85 0.35
CA GLU A 710 28.04 22.55 -1.00
C GLU A 710 28.56 23.85 -1.64
N ARG A 711 29.77 23.78 -2.22
CA ARG A 711 30.38 24.86 -2.99
C ARG A 711 30.60 24.37 -4.41
N ASN A 712 29.99 25.05 -5.38
CA ASN A 712 30.15 24.80 -6.80
C ASN A 712 30.89 25.98 -7.44
N LEU A 713 31.98 25.68 -8.13
CA LEU A 713 32.80 26.63 -8.87
C LEU A 713 32.81 26.20 -10.34
N GLN A 714 32.36 27.07 -11.23
CA GLN A 714 32.43 26.88 -12.67
C GLN A 714 33.28 28.00 -13.26
N ASP A 715 34.45 27.64 -13.76
CA ASP A 715 35.36 28.52 -14.48
C ASP A 715 35.26 28.14 -15.96
N SER A 716 35.00 29.11 -16.84
CA SER A 716 34.95 28.87 -18.28
C SER A 716 35.60 30.02 -19.03
N ALA A 717 36.39 29.66 -20.03
CA ALA A 717 36.95 30.56 -21.02
C ALA A 717 36.41 30.16 -22.39
N THR A 718 35.76 31.11 -23.06
CA THR A 718 35.18 30.95 -24.40
C THR A 718 35.61 32.16 -25.24
N ASN A 719 35.73 31.99 -26.55
CA ASN A 719 36.02 33.04 -27.55
C ASN A 719 37.20 33.97 -27.20
N ASN A 720 38.39 33.66 -27.72
CA ASN A 720 39.64 34.42 -27.55
C ASN A 720 40.18 34.52 -26.10
N TYR A 721 39.64 33.78 -25.13
CA TYR A 721 40.14 33.69 -23.73
C TYR A 721 40.22 35.02 -22.95
N ASN A 722 39.82 36.13 -23.56
CA ASN A 722 39.73 37.45 -22.93
C ASN A 722 38.54 37.52 -21.97
N ASN A 723 37.50 36.71 -22.21
CA ASN A 723 36.29 36.64 -21.40
C ASN A 723 36.33 35.38 -20.53
N LYS A 724 36.90 35.53 -19.34
CA LYS A 724 36.87 34.51 -18.29
C LYS A 724 35.64 34.72 -17.41
N ALA A 725 34.75 33.74 -17.37
CA ALA A 725 33.60 33.74 -16.48
C ALA A 725 33.81 32.74 -15.35
N VAL A 726 33.82 33.24 -14.10
CA VAL A 726 33.86 32.41 -12.90
C VAL A 726 32.53 32.57 -12.18
N ILE A 727 31.74 31.49 -12.14
CA ILE A 727 30.49 31.40 -11.41
C ILE A 727 30.76 30.57 -10.15
N GLU A 728 30.49 31.14 -8.99
CA GLU A 728 30.61 30.47 -7.71
C GLU A 728 29.26 30.50 -6.99
N SER A 729 28.81 29.33 -6.54
CA SER A 729 27.57 29.19 -5.79
C SER A 729 27.75 28.34 -4.54
N PHE A 730 26.97 28.67 -3.51
CA PHE A 730 26.94 27.98 -2.23
C PHE A 730 25.52 27.54 -1.92
N ALA A 731 25.38 26.31 -1.43
CA ALA A 731 24.11 25.80 -0.92
C ALA A 731 24.34 25.23 0.48
N GLU A 732 23.58 25.70 1.47
CA GLU A 732 23.49 25.06 2.78
C GLU A 732 22.36 24.04 2.75
N ASN A 733 22.68 22.79 3.06
CA ASN A 733 21.74 21.69 3.07
C ASN A 733 21.64 21.11 4.48
N GLU A 734 20.41 20.78 4.88
CA GLU A 734 20.14 20.01 6.10
C GLU A 734 20.20 18.51 5.80
N GLY A 735 20.72 17.73 6.74
CA GLY A 735 20.92 16.29 6.62
C GLY A 735 22.33 15.88 6.15
N ARG A 736 22.43 14.66 5.64
CA ARG A 736 23.67 14.06 5.14
C ARG A 736 23.73 14.14 3.62
N PRO A 737 24.93 14.21 3.00
CA PRO A 737 25.07 14.06 1.56
C PRO A 737 24.46 12.74 1.07
N SER A 738 23.96 12.72 -0.17
CA SER A 738 23.40 11.50 -0.74
C SER A 738 24.49 10.43 -0.94
N PRO A 739 24.19 9.15 -0.65
CA PRO A 739 25.13 8.06 -0.89
C PRO A 739 25.38 7.88 -2.39
N VAL A 740 26.62 7.57 -2.76
CA VAL A 740 27.00 7.32 -4.15
C VAL A 740 26.63 5.89 -4.53
N SER A 741 25.96 5.73 -5.67
CA SER A 741 25.61 4.41 -6.19
C SER A 741 26.86 3.66 -6.67
N ARG A 742 27.01 2.39 -6.25
CA ARG A 742 28.08 1.50 -6.70
C ARG A 742 27.59 0.52 -7.77
N LYS A 743 28.52 -0.02 -8.55
CA LYS A 743 28.25 -1.20 -9.38
C LYS A 743 27.79 -2.39 -8.53
N PRO A 744 26.80 -3.16 -8.99
CA PRO A 744 26.48 -4.43 -8.38
C PRO A 744 27.72 -5.32 -8.30
N SER A 745 27.84 -6.10 -7.22
CA SER A 745 28.96 -7.02 -7.04
C SER A 745 29.02 -8.04 -8.19
N LEU A 746 30.24 -8.39 -8.59
CA LEU A 746 30.52 -9.51 -9.50
C LEU A 746 30.30 -10.88 -8.83
N LEU A 747 30.10 -10.88 -7.53
CA LEU A 747 29.79 -12.05 -6.74
C LEU A 747 28.35 -11.97 -6.28
N GLU A 748 27.60 -13.03 -6.49
CA GLU A 748 26.22 -13.17 -6.04
C GLU A 748 26.16 -14.23 -4.93
N LYS A 749 25.48 -13.90 -3.83
CA LYS A 749 25.24 -14.84 -2.74
C LYS A 749 24.30 -15.94 -3.24
N VAL A 750 24.73 -17.19 -3.14
CA VAL A 750 23.91 -18.35 -3.49
C VAL A 750 23.07 -18.70 -2.27
N ASP A 751 21.76 -18.54 -2.40
CA ASP A 751 20.86 -18.97 -1.34
C ASP A 751 20.90 -20.51 -1.23
N PRO A 752 21.22 -21.06 -0.05
CA PRO A 752 21.41 -22.49 0.14
C PRO A 752 20.15 -23.32 -0.13
N SER A 753 18.97 -22.69 -0.10
CA SER A 753 17.67 -23.31 -0.40
C SER A 753 17.44 -23.54 -1.90
N GLN A 754 17.88 -22.62 -2.78
CA GLN A 754 17.65 -22.73 -4.23
C GLN A 754 18.55 -23.77 -4.90
N ASP A 755 19.79 -23.94 -4.41
CA ASP A 755 20.74 -24.93 -4.95
C ASP A 755 20.31 -26.38 -4.64
N GLN A 756 19.53 -26.60 -3.58
CA GLN A 756 18.91 -27.92 -3.29
C GLN A 756 17.68 -28.17 -4.17
N ALA A 757 16.84 -27.17 -4.43
CA ALA A 757 15.70 -27.31 -5.35
C ALA A 757 16.16 -27.70 -6.77
N ASN A 758 17.25 -27.11 -7.25
CA ASN A 758 17.78 -27.40 -8.59
C ASN A 758 18.51 -28.77 -8.67
N LYS A 759 19.11 -29.28 -7.58
CA LYS A 759 19.79 -30.59 -7.60
C LYS A 759 18.87 -31.79 -7.36
N THR A 760 17.78 -31.61 -6.60
CA THR A 760 16.80 -32.70 -6.40
C THR A 760 15.94 -32.93 -7.66
N SER A 761 15.87 -31.94 -8.54
CA SER A 761 15.15 -32.04 -9.82
C SER A 761 15.81 -32.97 -10.86
N THR A 762 17.06 -33.39 -10.63
CA THR A 762 17.83 -34.21 -11.59
C THR A 762 17.88 -35.70 -11.28
N LEU A 763 17.29 -36.20 -10.19
CA LEU A 763 17.47 -37.62 -9.80
C LEU A 763 16.20 -38.48 -9.64
N ASN A 764 15.00 -37.94 -9.86
CA ASN A 764 13.78 -38.74 -10.00
C ASN A 764 12.94 -38.22 -11.18
N SER A 765 13.47 -38.31 -12.40
CA SER A 765 12.69 -38.03 -13.62
C SER A 765 11.82 -39.22 -14.01
N THR A 766 10.92 -39.64 -13.13
CA THR A 766 9.60 -40.06 -13.63
C THR A 766 8.92 -38.77 -14.02
N THR A 767 8.66 -38.59 -15.32
CA THR A 767 8.04 -37.43 -15.95
C THR A 767 6.82 -36.92 -15.18
N HIS A 768 7.04 -36.02 -14.22
CA HIS A 768 5.95 -35.26 -13.61
C HIS A 768 5.49 -34.24 -14.65
N GLN A 769 4.41 -34.58 -15.34
CA GLN A 769 3.72 -33.64 -16.23
C GLN A 769 3.27 -32.45 -15.38
N SER A 770 3.74 -31.24 -15.70
CA SER A 770 3.28 -30.04 -15.05
C SER A 770 1.87 -29.71 -15.55
N ILE A 771 0.93 -29.61 -14.62
CA ILE A 771 -0.46 -29.24 -14.91
C ILE A 771 -0.60 -27.74 -14.65
N ARG A 772 -1.16 -27.00 -15.60
CA ARG A 772 -1.60 -25.62 -15.43
C ARG A 772 -3.10 -25.60 -15.16
N PHE A 773 -3.50 -24.92 -14.09
CA PHE A 773 -4.90 -24.62 -13.81
C PHE A 773 -5.18 -23.16 -14.15
N THR A 774 -6.26 -22.91 -14.90
CA THR A 774 -6.65 -21.55 -15.28
C THR A 774 -8.11 -21.33 -14.90
N VAL A 775 -8.42 -20.22 -14.26
CA VAL A 775 -9.78 -19.82 -13.86
C VAL A 775 -10.28 -18.71 -14.76
N CYS A 776 -11.53 -18.82 -15.19
CA CYS A 776 -12.15 -17.81 -16.04
C CYS A 776 -13.62 -17.56 -15.65
N THR A 777 -14.05 -16.32 -15.83
CA THR A 777 -15.46 -15.90 -15.75
C THR A 777 -16.16 -16.04 -17.12
N PRO A 778 -17.50 -15.97 -17.20
CA PRO A 778 -18.21 -16.08 -18.47
C PRO A 778 -17.77 -15.00 -19.44
N GLY A 779 -17.64 -15.35 -20.72
CA GLY A 779 -17.07 -14.46 -21.76
C GLY A 779 -15.59 -14.73 -22.06
N TYR A 780 -14.90 -15.52 -21.23
CA TYR A 780 -13.54 -15.99 -21.46
C TYR A 780 -13.49 -17.51 -21.63
N THR A 781 -12.52 -17.96 -22.41
CA THR A 781 -12.29 -19.35 -22.81
C THR A 781 -10.85 -19.76 -22.49
N TRP A 782 -10.58 -21.06 -22.50
CA TRP A 782 -9.24 -21.58 -22.24
C TRP A 782 -8.20 -21.13 -23.29
N SER A 783 -8.65 -20.72 -24.48
CA SER A 783 -7.81 -20.22 -25.58
C SER A 783 -7.37 -18.77 -25.43
N ASP A 784 -8.01 -17.99 -24.55
CA ASP A 784 -7.64 -16.60 -24.32
C ASP A 784 -6.24 -16.50 -23.69
N PRO A 785 -5.49 -15.41 -23.90
CA PRO A 785 -4.18 -15.25 -23.28
C PRO A 785 -4.31 -15.22 -21.75
N VAL A 786 -3.41 -15.91 -21.04
CA VAL A 786 -3.38 -15.90 -19.57
C VAL A 786 -3.06 -14.49 -19.10
N ASN A 787 -4.00 -13.85 -18.39
CA ASN A 787 -3.84 -12.49 -17.90
C ASN A 787 -3.79 -12.48 -16.36
N GLY A 788 -2.57 -12.57 -15.84
CA GLY A 788 -2.30 -12.58 -14.40
C GLY A 788 -2.40 -13.96 -13.74
N SER A 789 -2.21 -13.96 -12.42
CA SER A 789 -2.26 -15.17 -11.59
C SER A 789 -2.97 -14.90 -10.27
N VAL A 790 -3.76 -15.87 -9.81
CA VAL A 790 -4.36 -15.87 -8.47
C VAL A 790 -3.63 -16.93 -7.64
N SER A 791 -3.00 -16.50 -6.55
CA SER A 791 -2.21 -17.38 -5.68
C SER A 791 -2.89 -17.57 -4.34
N ASN A 792 -3.25 -18.82 -4.02
CA ASN A 792 -3.81 -19.19 -2.72
C ASN A 792 -2.82 -20.09 -1.97
N GLY A 793 -1.78 -19.49 -1.41
CA GLY A 793 -0.62 -20.21 -0.84
C GLY A 793 -0.94 -21.11 0.36
N GLN A 794 -2.07 -20.88 1.04
CA GLN A 794 -2.54 -21.70 2.16
C GLN A 794 -3.47 -22.86 1.73
N ALA A 795 -3.82 -22.96 0.44
CA ALA A 795 -4.73 -23.99 -0.04
C ALA A 795 -4.02 -25.35 -0.15
N HIS A 796 -4.42 -26.32 0.69
CA HIS A 796 -3.88 -27.68 0.62
C HIS A 796 -4.42 -28.50 -0.56
N THR A 797 -5.65 -28.22 -0.98
CA THR A 797 -6.32 -28.90 -2.10
C THR A 797 -6.75 -27.88 -3.16
N LEU A 798 -6.93 -28.36 -4.39
CA LEU A 798 -7.43 -27.55 -5.50
C LEU A 798 -8.84 -26.99 -5.20
N ASP A 799 -9.68 -27.76 -4.52
CA ASP A 799 -11.05 -27.34 -4.17
C ASP A 799 -11.07 -26.17 -3.19
N PHE A 800 -10.16 -26.15 -2.20
CA PHE A 800 -10.02 -25.00 -1.31
C PHE A 800 -9.54 -23.76 -2.08
N ALA A 801 -8.56 -23.92 -2.97
CA ALA A 801 -8.07 -22.83 -3.80
C ALA A 801 -9.17 -22.27 -4.71
N PHE A 802 -9.99 -23.15 -5.30
CA PHE A 802 -11.10 -22.76 -6.16
C PHE A 802 -12.25 -22.11 -5.37
N THR A 803 -12.50 -22.57 -4.15
CA THR A 803 -13.47 -21.95 -3.24
C THR A 803 -13.04 -20.53 -2.87
N ALA A 804 -11.76 -20.31 -2.58
CA ALA A 804 -11.23 -18.95 -2.37
C ALA A 804 -11.42 -18.05 -3.59
N VAL A 805 -11.10 -18.54 -4.79
CA VAL A 805 -11.33 -17.81 -6.05
C VAL A 805 -12.80 -17.39 -6.20
N LYS A 806 -13.74 -18.31 -5.98
CA LYS A 806 -15.19 -18.00 -6.04
C LYS A 806 -15.60 -16.97 -5.00
N THR A 807 -15.07 -17.09 -3.78
CA THR A 807 -15.40 -16.19 -2.66
C THR A 807 -14.88 -14.78 -2.92
N ASP A 808 -13.63 -14.66 -3.39
CA ASP A 808 -13.04 -13.37 -3.76
C ASP A 808 -13.78 -12.71 -4.92
N LEU A 809 -14.16 -13.50 -5.93
CA LEU A 809 -14.91 -12.98 -7.07
C LEU A 809 -16.30 -12.48 -6.67
N ARG A 810 -17.02 -13.25 -5.84
CA ARG A 810 -18.33 -12.83 -5.32
C ARG A 810 -18.21 -11.58 -4.45
N LEU A 811 -17.16 -11.48 -3.64
CA LEU A 811 -16.88 -10.27 -2.86
C LEU A 811 -16.63 -9.05 -3.75
N GLN A 812 -15.79 -9.19 -4.77
CA GLN A 812 -15.52 -8.13 -5.73
C GLN A 812 -16.79 -7.73 -6.50
N ASP A 813 -17.63 -8.68 -6.90
CA ASP A 813 -18.91 -8.40 -7.57
C ASP A 813 -19.85 -7.58 -6.71
N MET A 814 -20.03 -7.97 -5.44
CA MET A 814 -20.84 -7.23 -4.48
C MET A 814 -20.32 -5.80 -4.27
N GLN A 815 -18.99 -5.61 -4.29
CA GLN A 815 -18.38 -4.31 -4.04
C GLN A 815 -18.28 -3.43 -5.28
N GLN A 816 -18.15 -3.99 -6.47
CA GLN A 816 -17.73 -3.25 -7.66
C GLN A 816 -18.72 -3.31 -8.81
N SER A 817 -19.63 -4.28 -8.89
CA SER A 817 -20.44 -4.46 -10.09
C SER A 817 -21.69 -3.58 -10.10
N VAL A 818 -22.54 -3.74 -9.08
CA VAL A 818 -23.77 -2.97 -8.91
C VAL A 818 -23.82 -2.53 -7.46
N GLN A 819 -23.85 -1.21 -7.23
CA GLN A 819 -24.02 -0.65 -5.89
C GLN A 819 -25.37 0.04 -5.80
N HIS A 820 -26.15 -0.37 -4.82
CA HIS A 820 -27.39 0.25 -4.41
C HIS A 820 -27.15 1.11 -3.17
N SER A 821 -27.65 2.34 -3.18
CA SER A 821 -27.64 3.24 -2.03
C SER A 821 -29.06 3.68 -1.73
N PHE A 822 -29.51 3.47 -0.50
CA PHE A 822 -30.85 3.81 -0.02
C PHE A 822 -30.87 4.02 1.49
N ASP A 823 -31.89 4.72 1.98
CA ASP A 823 -32.10 4.96 3.39
C ASP A 823 -33.23 4.07 3.91
N VAL A 824 -33.04 3.49 5.09
CA VAL A 824 -34.06 2.71 5.80
C VAL A 824 -34.31 3.32 7.18
N PRO A 825 -35.48 3.06 7.81
CA PRO A 825 -35.68 3.42 9.22
C PRO A 825 -34.53 2.88 10.07
N PHE A 826 -34.14 3.63 11.11
CA PHE A 826 -32.97 3.30 11.91
C PHE A 826 -32.97 1.83 12.35
N ASN A 827 -31.95 1.10 11.89
CA ASN A 827 -31.73 -0.30 12.24
C ASN A 827 -30.27 -0.51 12.61
N GLY A 828 -29.93 -0.21 13.86
CA GLY A 828 -28.60 -0.48 14.37
C GLY A 828 -28.28 -1.97 14.58
N ALA A 829 -29.18 -2.90 14.23
CA ALA A 829 -28.92 -4.35 14.17
C ALA A 829 -28.53 -4.83 12.76
N LEU A 830 -28.67 -4.00 11.73
CA LEU A 830 -28.21 -4.28 10.37
C LEU A 830 -26.68 -4.39 10.33
N ARG A 831 -26.17 -5.41 9.66
CA ARG A 831 -24.72 -5.68 9.55
C ARG A 831 -24.30 -5.85 8.09
N PRO A 832 -23.01 -5.63 7.76
CA PRO A 832 -22.46 -6.10 6.48
C PRO A 832 -22.75 -7.60 6.29
N LEU A 833 -22.94 -8.02 5.04
CA LEU A 833 -23.37 -9.37 4.62
C LEU A 833 -24.82 -9.75 4.94
N ASP A 834 -25.59 -8.91 5.64
CA ASP A 834 -27.04 -9.13 5.72
C ASP A 834 -27.68 -9.00 4.33
N ARG A 835 -28.72 -9.80 4.10
CA ARG A 835 -29.47 -9.85 2.85
C ARG A 835 -30.71 -8.96 2.99
N ILE A 836 -31.01 -8.16 1.98
CA ILE A 836 -32.18 -7.31 1.94
C ILE A 836 -33.01 -7.66 0.70
N SER A 837 -34.28 -7.98 0.91
CA SER A 837 -35.31 -7.92 -0.13
C SER A 837 -35.87 -6.51 -0.17
N LEU A 838 -35.48 -5.76 -1.19
CA LEU A 838 -35.82 -4.35 -1.35
C LEU A 838 -36.92 -4.18 -2.40
N THR A 839 -38.03 -3.53 -2.04
CA THR A 839 -39.05 -3.11 -3.01
C THR A 839 -38.93 -1.60 -3.24
N ALA A 840 -38.56 -1.19 -4.45
CA ALA A 840 -38.42 0.21 -4.84
C ALA A 840 -39.12 0.43 -6.19
N GLN A 841 -39.99 1.44 -6.28
CA GLN A 841 -40.70 1.77 -7.53
C GLN A 841 -41.48 0.60 -8.18
N GLY A 842 -41.89 -0.38 -7.38
CA GLY A 842 -42.61 -1.58 -7.85
C GLY A 842 -41.72 -2.73 -8.31
N GLU A 843 -40.39 -2.56 -8.33
CA GLU A 843 -39.42 -3.61 -8.62
C GLU A 843 -38.86 -4.20 -7.32
N ASN A 844 -38.59 -5.51 -7.34
CA ASN A 844 -37.97 -6.23 -6.23
C ASN A 844 -36.50 -6.51 -6.52
N HIS A 845 -35.61 -6.08 -5.63
CA HIS A 845 -34.18 -6.30 -5.70
C HIS A 845 -33.72 -7.18 -4.53
N SER A 846 -32.91 -8.20 -4.82
CA SER A 846 -32.21 -8.98 -3.79
C SER A 846 -30.78 -8.48 -3.69
N VAL A 847 -30.44 -7.85 -2.56
CA VAL A 847 -29.15 -7.19 -2.36
C VAL A 847 -28.48 -7.67 -1.08
N ILE A 848 -27.15 -7.61 -1.03
CA ILE A 848 -26.35 -7.89 0.17
C ILE A 848 -25.74 -6.58 0.66
N VAL A 849 -25.92 -6.28 1.94
CA VAL A 849 -25.36 -5.10 2.59
C VAL A 849 -23.83 -5.12 2.52
N THR A 850 -23.23 -4.13 1.86
CA THR A 850 -21.78 -3.95 1.82
C THR A 850 -21.28 -2.96 2.85
N SER A 851 -22.06 -1.92 3.16
CA SER A 851 -21.79 -1.00 4.24
C SER A 851 -23.08 -0.44 4.85
N VAL A 852 -23.02 -0.07 6.13
CA VAL A 852 -24.08 0.65 6.83
C VAL A 852 -23.49 1.83 7.56
N SER A 853 -24.20 2.96 7.54
CA SER A 853 -23.87 4.15 8.31
C SER A 853 -25.08 4.56 9.15
N ASN A 854 -24.85 4.81 10.42
CA ASN A 854 -25.88 5.20 11.37
C ASN A 854 -25.49 6.51 12.04
N ASN A 855 -26.50 7.35 12.29
CA ASN A 855 -26.35 8.64 12.93
C ASN A 855 -27.34 8.77 14.08
N LEU A 856 -26.83 9.13 15.25
CA LEU A 856 -27.61 9.44 16.44
C LEU A 856 -27.29 10.86 16.90
N THR A 857 -28.31 11.61 17.29
CA THR A 857 -28.19 12.95 17.87
C THR A 857 -28.55 12.88 19.34
N ILE A 858 -27.66 13.38 20.21
CA ILE A 858 -27.87 13.48 21.64
C ILE A 858 -28.42 14.89 21.91
N GLU A 859 -29.70 14.99 22.21
CA GLU A 859 -30.40 16.27 22.40
C GLU A 859 -30.28 16.81 23.83
N GLY A 860 -29.86 15.96 24.77
CA GLY A 860 -29.66 16.30 26.17
C GLY A 860 -29.86 15.09 27.07
N ARG A 861 -30.38 15.32 28.28
CA ARG A 861 -30.69 14.25 29.23
C ARG A 861 -31.99 14.48 29.98
N TYR A 862 -32.67 13.40 30.32
CA TYR A 862 -33.74 13.36 31.31
C TYR A 862 -33.23 12.59 32.54
N GLY A 863 -33.01 13.28 33.65
CA GLY A 863 -32.33 12.71 34.82
C GLY A 863 -30.90 12.26 34.50
N LYS A 864 -30.62 10.96 34.63
CA LYS A 864 -29.30 10.35 34.30
C LYS A 864 -29.26 9.75 32.88
N ILE A 865 -30.37 9.81 32.14
CA ILE A 865 -30.55 9.11 30.88
C ILE A 865 -30.42 10.10 29.72
N PRO A 866 -29.57 9.84 28.71
CA PRO A 866 -29.49 10.69 27.52
C PRO A 866 -30.77 10.59 26.68
N ILE A 867 -31.22 11.72 26.14
CA ILE A 867 -32.30 11.77 25.14
C ILE A 867 -31.62 11.68 23.78
N ILE A 868 -31.88 10.60 23.06
CA ILE A 868 -31.22 10.29 21.79
C ILE A 868 -32.28 10.24 20.69
N THR A 869 -32.06 11.02 19.63
CA THR A 869 -32.80 10.91 18.38
C THR A 869 -31.94 10.25 17.30
N TRP A 870 -32.58 9.68 16.28
CA TRP A 870 -31.89 8.97 15.20
C TRP A 870 -32.19 9.56 13.82
N GLU A 871 -31.23 9.42 12.91
CA GLU A 871 -31.42 9.62 11.48
C GLU A 871 -31.61 8.25 10.78
N PRO A 872 -32.25 8.18 9.61
CA PRO A 872 -32.34 6.95 8.83
C PRO A 872 -30.98 6.26 8.65
N THR A 873 -30.95 4.93 8.71
CA THR A 873 -29.73 4.15 8.43
C THR A 873 -29.47 4.22 6.94
N GLN A 874 -28.29 4.74 6.58
CA GLN A 874 -27.83 4.77 5.20
C GLN A 874 -27.20 3.42 4.88
N VAL A 875 -27.70 2.75 3.84
CA VAL A 875 -27.27 1.42 3.44
C VAL A 875 -26.64 1.48 2.06
N GLN A 876 -25.45 0.90 1.93
CA GLN A 876 -24.91 0.51 0.64
C GLN A 876 -25.00 -1.00 0.52
N ALA A 877 -25.51 -1.48 -0.62
CA ALA A 877 -25.68 -2.90 -0.86
C ALA A 877 -25.23 -3.26 -2.28
N GLY A 878 -24.63 -4.44 -2.40
CA GLY A 878 -24.25 -5.06 -3.66
C GLY A 878 -25.34 -6.01 -4.17
N ILE A 879 -25.26 -6.41 -5.43
CA ILE A 879 -26.14 -7.45 -5.98
C ILE A 879 -25.88 -8.81 -5.32
N ASP A 880 -26.93 -9.53 -4.94
CA ASP A 880 -26.83 -10.91 -4.46
C ASP A 880 -26.92 -11.89 -5.63
N ARG A 881 -25.78 -12.33 -6.16
CA ARG A 881 -25.73 -13.38 -7.19
C ARG A 881 -24.48 -14.23 -7.08
N GLU A 882 -24.53 -15.42 -7.68
CA GLU A 882 -23.34 -16.22 -7.95
C GLU A 882 -22.78 -15.91 -9.34
N ILE A 883 -21.45 -15.78 -9.43
CA ILE A 883 -20.76 -15.69 -10.71
C ILE A 883 -20.30 -17.09 -11.11
N PRO A 884 -20.67 -17.59 -12.32
CA PRO A 884 -20.13 -18.85 -12.80
C PRO A 884 -18.62 -18.73 -12.99
N VAL A 885 -17.84 -19.60 -12.36
CA VAL A 885 -16.39 -19.69 -12.59
C VAL A 885 -16.09 -21.06 -13.17
N VAL A 886 -15.35 -21.10 -14.27
CA VAL A 886 -14.89 -22.35 -14.90
C VAL A 886 -13.41 -22.53 -14.59
N LEU A 887 -13.04 -23.76 -14.21
CA LEU A 887 -11.66 -24.16 -13.96
C LEU A 887 -11.19 -25.05 -15.12
N TYR A 888 -10.26 -24.55 -15.93
CA TYR A 888 -9.61 -25.33 -16.97
C TYR A 888 -8.33 -25.99 -16.45
N LYS A 889 -8.11 -27.23 -16.88
CA LYS A 889 -6.92 -28.02 -16.58
C LYS A 889 -6.17 -28.28 -17.88
N THR A 890 -4.98 -27.70 -18.03
CA THR A 890 -4.15 -27.83 -19.23
C THR A 890 -2.86 -28.55 -18.87
N LEU A 891 -2.57 -29.66 -19.55
CA LEU A 891 -1.27 -30.31 -19.45
C LEU A 891 -0.22 -29.47 -20.19
N LEU A 892 0.84 -29.06 -19.50
CA LEU A 892 1.93 -28.36 -20.16
C LEU A 892 2.78 -29.37 -20.93
N PRO A 893 3.17 -29.05 -22.18
CA PRO A 893 4.14 -29.87 -22.89
C PRO A 893 5.42 -29.93 -22.06
N ALA A 894 6.03 -31.11 -21.98
CA ALA A 894 7.32 -31.28 -21.30
C ALA A 894 8.30 -30.23 -21.85
N PRO A 895 9.05 -29.53 -20.97
CA PRO A 895 9.99 -28.52 -21.43
C PRO A 895 10.90 -29.15 -22.48
N PRO A 896 11.07 -28.52 -23.66
CA PRO A 896 11.89 -29.09 -24.72
C PRO A 896 13.27 -29.37 -24.14
N GLN A 897 13.70 -30.63 -24.15
CA GLN A 897 15.02 -31.02 -23.69
C GLN A 897 16.03 -30.18 -24.49
N GLY A 898 16.72 -29.27 -23.81
CA GLY A 898 17.63 -28.33 -24.47
C GLY A 898 18.63 -29.10 -25.31
N ARG A 899 18.65 -28.86 -26.62
CA ARG A 899 19.76 -29.31 -27.45
C ARG A 899 21.04 -28.72 -26.86
N PRO A 900 22.13 -29.50 -26.74
CA PRO A 900 23.42 -28.97 -26.33
C PRO A 900 23.76 -27.76 -27.20
N GLN A 901 23.98 -26.59 -26.59
CA GLN A 901 24.48 -25.45 -27.33
C GLN A 901 25.86 -25.82 -27.90
N PRO A 902 26.12 -25.54 -29.20
CA PRO A 902 27.45 -25.69 -29.76
C PRO A 902 28.41 -24.81 -28.95
N GLN A 903 29.52 -25.39 -28.50
CA GLN A 903 30.59 -24.65 -27.84
C GLN A 903 31.08 -23.52 -28.77
N PRO A 904 31.25 -22.29 -28.27
CA PRO A 904 31.91 -21.25 -29.05
C PRO A 904 33.34 -21.72 -29.40
N PRO A 905 33.83 -21.49 -30.62
CA PRO A 905 35.19 -21.83 -30.99
C PRO A 905 36.17 -21.08 -30.07
N ALA A 906 37.19 -21.81 -29.61
CA ALA A 906 38.24 -21.28 -28.76
C ALA A 906 38.88 -20.05 -29.41
N GLU A 907 38.70 -18.91 -28.76
CA GLU A 907 39.32 -17.64 -29.15
C GLU A 907 40.82 -17.75 -28.88
N GLN A 908 41.61 -17.87 -29.96
CA GLN A 908 43.07 -17.81 -29.90
C GLN A 908 43.49 -16.39 -29.56
N ASP A 909 44.02 -16.24 -28.36
CA ASP A 909 44.57 -15.02 -27.78
C ASP A 909 45.76 -14.49 -28.63
N PRO A 910 45.63 -13.37 -29.35
CA PRO A 910 46.77 -12.75 -30.01
C PRO A 910 47.54 -11.94 -28.98
N LYS A 911 48.73 -12.44 -28.63
CA LYS A 911 49.81 -11.80 -27.86
C LYS A 911 49.70 -10.26 -27.85
N ALA A 912 49.32 -9.71 -26.70
CA ALA A 912 49.41 -8.29 -26.42
C ALA A 912 50.87 -7.80 -26.56
N PRO A 913 51.15 -6.73 -27.33
CA PRO A 913 52.45 -6.10 -27.31
C PRO A 913 52.65 -5.36 -25.99
N ASN A 914 53.87 -5.45 -25.46
CA ASN A 914 54.37 -4.76 -24.28
C ASN A 914 53.94 -3.28 -24.27
N ASN A 915 53.26 -2.87 -23.21
CA ASN A 915 52.85 -1.50 -22.93
C ASN A 915 53.99 -0.77 -22.19
N PRO A 916 54.69 0.22 -22.77
CA PRO A 916 55.70 1.00 -22.08
C PRO A 916 55.18 2.43 -21.89
N TYR A 917 54.29 2.67 -20.93
CA TYR A 917 53.99 4.03 -20.47
C TYR A 917 53.81 4.08 -18.96
N PRO A 918 54.77 4.63 -18.20
CA PRO A 918 54.63 4.90 -16.78
C PRO A 918 54.06 6.31 -16.60
N TRP A 919 52.83 6.44 -16.11
CA TRP A 919 52.37 7.68 -15.46
C TRP A 919 51.26 7.38 -14.45
N ASP A 920 51.65 6.79 -13.31
CA ASP A 920 50.88 6.93 -12.08
C ASP A 920 51.19 8.32 -11.50
N ILE A 921 50.33 9.30 -11.79
CA ILE A 921 50.36 10.61 -11.15
C ILE A 921 49.38 10.54 -9.97
N THR A 922 49.91 10.65 -8.75
CA THR A 922 49.12 10.58 -7.51
C THR A 922 48.33 11.87 -7.25
N HIS A 923 47.24 11.78 -6.49
CA HIS A 923 46.32 12.88 -6.12
C HIS A 923 47.04 14.14 -5.57
N GLN A 924 48.20 13.98 -4.93
CA GLN A 924 49.03 15.11 -4.44
C GLN A 924 49.75 15.89 -5.54
N GLN A 925 50.09 15.28 -6.68
CA GLN A 925 50.81 15.94 -7.78
C GLN A 925 49.91 16.89 -8.59
N LEU A 926 48.59 16.67 -8.59
CA LEU A 926 47.60 17.58 -9.18
C LEU A 926 47.30 18.79 -8.28
N LEU A 927 47.28 18.61 -6.95
CA LEU A 927 47.03 19.71 -6.01
C LEU A 927 48.27 20.59 -5.76
N GLY A 928 49.49 20.05 -5.93
CA GLY A 928 50.73 20.80 -5.74
C GLY A 928 51.13 21.74 -6.89
N LYS A 929 50.51 21.63 -8.07
CA LYS A 929 50.84 22.45 -9.26
C LYS A 929 49.83 23.55 -9.59
N ILE A 930 48.74 23.66 -8.84
CA ILE A 930 47.80 24.79 -8.96
C ILE A 930 48.04 25.75 -7.80
N SER A 931 49.22 26.38 -7.81
CA SER A 931 49.50 27.59 -7.03
C SER A 931 49.46 28.77 -8.02
N PRO A 932 48.68 29.84 -7.76
CA PRO A 932 48.67 31.03 -8.60
C PRO A 932 49.91 31.88 -8.28
N ARG A 933 51.10 31.38 -8.62
CA ARG A 933 52.35 32.16 -8.62
C ARG A 933 53.24 31.74 -9.79
N SER A 934 52.84 32.13 -10.98
CA SER A 934 53.76 32.45 -12.08
C SER A 934 53.12 33.49 -12.99
N ARG A 935 53.06 34.74 -12.50
CA ARG A 935 53.23 35.89 -13.37
C ARG A 935 54.73 36.00 -13.63
N GLY A 936 55.13 35.92 -14.89
CA GLY A 936 56.53 36.06 -15.28
C GLY A 936 56.80 35.43 -16.65
N ASN A 937 56.65 36.26 -17.68
CA ASN A 937 57.15 36.14 -19.04
C ASN A 937 56.58 35.00 -19.90
N PHE A 938 55.56 35.35 -20.68
CA PHE A 938 55.40 34.95 -22.08
C PHE A 938 55.17 36.20 -22.91
#